data_AF-A0A4Z0W0P8-F1
#
_entry.id   AF-A0A4Z0W0P8-F1
#
_cell.length_a   1.000
_cell.length_b   1.000
_cell.length_c   1.000
_cell.angle_alpha   90.00
_cell.angle_beta   90.00
_cell.angle_gamma   90.00
#
_symmetry.space_group_name_H-M   'P 1'
#
loop_
_entity.id
_entity.type
_entity.pdbx_description
1 polymer ?
#
loop_
_entity_poly.entity_id
_entity_poly.type
_entity_poly.pdbx_seq_one_letter_code
_entity_poly.pdbx_strand_id
1 'polypeptide(L)'
;MKKLSFILLLFLMTLITFSTTVTFIFDAKEAEEVYLIGDFLENGKQKMDKSFTGLWRLKVNLEEGKYLYKYEIDGEEKINYSNTQIDFKNGEVYNYRIVKGMYFESVGDGIVKEAIHETSREYINPVKPGEIYLSLKVRNNDVEDVVLEGNFLSSKKQVINNDDMLEYRFHVLTDASLLKYRFRIIDGQEIIIGYNNTEAPFEFDFNNPKIAFFNVPDWAKGRVFYQIFTDRFRNGNKENDPIYTPNWYGDHTKDKLMFNHYGGDLDGVIQSEDYFKELGIQGIYFNPIFESISTHKYNTTDYLSIDHRFGTEKTFENLVDMLHSNNVKIILDGVFNHTGTEFFAMQENFEKQKESNYLDWYYIKQFPIEEKPTSYESWQGYASLPELNIDNPEVKAFFNRVIGKWMMKNIDGWRLDAADQVPKYFWNNYFYPNVKSINEEAFVVGEYWKDSTEYFQAPSFDGVMNYLFKDAALLYVKNGQAKTFVDSTNRYLNKYPPQVVHSLWNLLGSHDTERIFTMLDEDVERMKMISALQMTFVGAPLIYYGDEIGMTGGNDPFDRKPFPWKKEMWNEEIFNHYKKMIELRKIRESLQIGDYKVLEAEDGLLIFERSTQKETTTVVINSKNSPIKTNILNGEFKDLYNDDIIEGVTEVPAKSFMILEKK
;
A
#
# COMPACT_ATOMS: atom_id res chain seq x y z
N MET A 1 32.79 72.27 13.92
CA MET A 1 33.75 71.93 12.84
C MET A 1 33.81 70.41 12.70
N LYS A 2 33.61 69.93 11.47
CA LYS A 2 33.84 68.57 10.92
C LYS A 2 32.98 67.39 11.41
N LYS A 3 31.93 67.17 10.60
CA LYS A 3 31.24 65.91 10.29
C LYS A 3 32.23 64.78 9.99
N LEU A 4 31.94 63.57 10.45
CA LEU A 4 32.40 62.33 9.84
C LEU A 4 31.17 61.53 9.41
N SER A 5 31.12 61.20 8.12
CA SER A 5 30.03 60.53 7.42
C SER A 5 29.84 59.08 7.88
N PHE A 6 28.60 58.73 8.24
CA PHE A 6 28.11 57.36 8.13
C PHE A 6 27.67 57.16 6.68
N ILE A 7 28.34 56.25 5.97
CA ILE A 7 27.90 55.77 4.66
C ILE A 7 26.77 54.77 4.94
N LEU A 8 25.53 55.22 4.78
CA LEU A 8 24.35 54.37 4.70
C LEU A 8 24.37 53.74 3.31
N LEU A 9 24.82 52.48 3.21
CA LEU A 9 24.66 51.70 1.99
C LEU A 9 23.16 51.35 1.88
N LEU A 10 22.40 52.13 1.12
CA LEU A 10 21.08 51.72 0.65
C LEU A 10 21.28 50.52 -0.27
N PHE A 11 20.99 49.32 0.21
CA PHE A 11 20.68 48.22 -0.69
C PHE A 11 19.30 48.51 -1.29
N LEU A 12 19.32 49.02 -2.52
CA LEU A 12 18.15 49.11 -3.37
C LEU A 12 17.76 47.67 -3.72
N MET A 13 16.94 47.03 -2.88
CA MET A 13 16.28 45.79 -3.24
C MET A 13 15.28 46.16 -4.33
N THR A 14 15.67 46.03 -5.60
CA THR A 14 14.72 46.02 -6.70
C THR A 14 13.83 44.80 -6.50
N LEU A 15 12.70 44.99 -5.82
CA LEU A 15 11.56 44.09 -5.94
C LEU A 15 11.23 44.05 -7.43
N ILE A 16 11.62 42.98 -8.10
CA ILE A 16 11.14 42.68 -9.44
C ILE A 16 9.68 42.30 -9.23
N THR A 17 8.76 43.25 -9.42
CA THR A 17 7.33 42.95 -9.37
C THR A 17 6.97 42.17 -10.63
N PHE A 18 6.70 40.87 -10.48
CA PHE A 18 6.18 40.06 -11.58
C PHE A 18 4.68 40.34 -11.71
N SER A 19 4.27 40.99 -12.79
CA SER A 19 2.85 41.13 -13.13
C SER A 19 2.37 39.86 -13.85
N THR A 20 1.22 39.34 -13.44
CA THR A 20 0.56 38.19 -14.06
C THR A 20 -0.48 38.68 -15.06
N THR A 21 -0.48 38.14 -16.29
CA THR A 21 -1.53 38.46 -17.27
C THR A 21 -2.84 37.78 -16.89
N VAL A 22 -3.81 38.57 -16.42
CA VAL A 22 -5.16 38.13 -16.09
C VAL A 22 -6.08 38.42 -17.28
N THR A 23 -6.88 37.43 -17.68
CA THR A 23 -7.90 37.60 -18.73
C THR A 23 -9.28 37.77 -18.09
N PHE A 24 -9.89 38.93 -18.29
CA PHE A 24 -11.28 39.21 -17.93
C PHE A 24 -12.17 38.86 -19.12
N ILE A 25 -13.28 38.17 -18.86
CA ILE A 25 -14.19 37.67 -19.89
C ILE A 25 -15.63 38.01 -19.50
N PHE A 26 -16.44 38.42 -20.47
CA PHE A 26 -17.86 38.66 -20.30
C PHE A 26 -18.65 38.19 -21.54
N ASP A 27 -19.77 37.50 -21.34
CA ASP A 27 -20.64 37.06 -22.43
C ASP A 27 -21.77 38.08 -22.65
N ALA A 28 -21.70 38.81 -23.76
CA ALA A 28 -22.69 39.81 -24.16
C ALA A 28 -22.79 39.87 -25.69
N LYS A 29 -23.45 38.86 -26.26
CA LYS A 29 -23.51 38.65 -27.72
C LYS A 29 -24.07 39.84 -28.49
N GLU A 30 -25.11 40.46 -27.95
CA GLU A 30 -25.85 41.55 -28.60
C GLU A 30 -25.26 42.94 -28.32
N ALA A 31 -24.31 43.08 -27.38
CA ALA A 31 -23.73 44.38 -27.05
C ALA A 31 -22.89 44.95 -28.19
N GLU A 32 -22.90 46.27 -28.35
CA GLU A 32 -22.06 47.00 -29.32
C GLU A 32 -20.69 47.33 -28.72
N GLU A 33 -20.65 47.68 -27.43
CA GLU A 33 -19.43 47.97 -26.69
C GLU A 33 -19.47 47.42 -25.26
N VAL A 34 -18.36 46.81 -24.82
CA VAL A 34 -18.16 46.40 -23.43
C VAL A 34 -16.84 46.93 -22.90
N TYR A 35 -16.86 47.52 -21.71
CA TYR A 35 -15.68 47.97 -20.98
C TYR A 35 -15.52 47.21 -19.66
N LEU A 36 -14.27 46.96 -19.26
CA LEU A 36 -13.91 46.58 -17.91
C LEU A 36 -13.68 47.86 -17.09
N ILE A 37 -14.29 47.96 -15.91
CA ILE A 37 -14.09 49.05 -14.95
C ILE A 37 -13.32 48.52 -13.74
N GLY A 38 -12.27 49.22 -13.30
CA GLY A 38 -11.46 48.86 -12.14
C GLY A 38 -10.39 49.91 -11.83
N ASP A 39 -10.07 50.11 -10.55
CA ASP A 39 -9.08 51.10 -10.08
C ASP A 39 -7.63 50.76 -10.48
N PHE A 40 -7.40 49.51 -10.91
CA PHE A 40 -6.13 49.02 -11.45
C PHE A 40 -5.92 49.33 -12.94
N LEU A 41 -6.89 49.97 -13.61
CA LEU A 41 -6.77 50.41 -15.00
C LEU A 41 -6.34 51.87 -15.06
N GLU A 42 -5.48 52.23 -16.01
CA GLU A 42 -4.85 53.57 -16.13
C GLU A 42 -5.87 54.73 -16.11
N ASN A 43 -7.06 54.53 -16.67
CA ASN A 43 -8.15 55.52 -16.70
C ASN A 43 -9.42 55.06 -15.96
N GLY A 44 -9.30 54.05 -15.08
CA GLY A 44 -10.43 53.46 -14.35
C GLY A 44 -11.37 52.59 -15.19
N LYS A 45 -11.31 52.66 -16.54
CA LYS A 45 -12.01 51.76 -17.45
C LYS A 45 -11.27 51.53 -18.77
N GLN A 46 -11.48 50.37 -19.39
CA GLN A 46 -10.84 49.98 -20.65
C GLN A 46 -11.76 49.12 -21.52
N LYS A 47 -11.81 49.41 -22.83
CA LYS A 47 -12.65 48.68 -23.80
C LYS A 47 -12.16 47.24 -23.97
N MET A 48 -13.09 46.30 -24.03
CA MET A 48 -12.83 44.88 -24.25
C MET A 48 -12.90 44.53 -25.75
N ASP A 49 -12.19 43.48 -26.16
CA ASP A 49 -12.23 42.96 -27.54
C ASP A 49 -13.36 41.95 -27.72
N LYS A 50 -14.21 42.13 -28.73
CA LYS A 50 -15.30 41.19 -29.08
C LYS A 50 -14.77 40.05 -29.96
N SER A 51 -15.04 38.81 -29.56
CA SER A 51 -14.82 37.64 -30.41
C SER A 51 -15.93 37.48 -31.45
N PHE A 52 -15.67 36.65 -32.48
CA PHE A 52 -16.69 36.27 -33.46
C PHE A 52 -17.90 35.53 -32.85
N THR A 53 -17.75 34.96 -31.63
CA THR A 53 -18.83 34.26 -30.91
C THR A 53 -19.65 35.18 -30.01
N GLY A 54 -19.33 36.48 -29.94
CA GLY A 54 -19.98 37.45 -29.06
C GLY A 54 -19.43 37.49 -27.63
N LEU A 55 -18.28 36.87 -27.39
CA LEU A 55 -17.59 36.88 -26.10
C LEU A 55 -16.60 38.04 -26.04
N TRP A 56 -16.67 38.84 -24.98
CA TRP A 56 -15.80 39.99 -24.76
C TRP A 56 -14.63 39.60 -23.87
N ARG A 57 -13.41 40.01 -24.23
CA ARG A 57 -12.20 39.73 -23.45
C ARG A 57 -11.29 40.93 -23.31
N LEU A 58 -10.61 41.04 -22.17
CA LEU A 58 -9.51 41.97 -21.97
C LEU A 58 -8.41 41.31 -21.15
N LYS A 59 -7.15 41.45 -21.60
CA LYS A 59 -5.98 40.98 -20.86
C LYS A 59 -5.34 42.17 -20.15
N VAL A 60 -5.14 42.04 -18.85
CA VAL A 60 -4.53 43.07 -18.00
C VAL A 60 -3.41 42.42 -17.21
N ASN A 61 -2.24 43.06 -17.17
CA ASN A 61 -1.13 42.63 -16.33
C ASN A 61 -1.36 43.22 -14.93
N LEU A 62 -1.56 42.36 -13.94
CA LEU A 62 -1.85 42.74 -12.57
C LEU A 62 -0.75 42.19 -11.64
N GLU A 63 -0.34 42.99 -10.68
CA GLU A 63 0.55 42.54 -9.61
C GLU A 63 -0.20 41.64 -8.62
N GLU A 64 0.50 41.13 -7.60
CA GLU A 64 -0.15 40.38 -6.52
C GLU A 64 -1.12 41.29 -5.76
N GLY A 65 -2.37 40.85 -5.61
CA GLY A 65 -3.39 41.66 -4.93
C GLY A 65 -4.82 41.21 -5.19
N LYS A 66 -5.75 41.85 -4.47
CA LYS A 66 -7.19 41.73 -4.69
C LYS A 66 -7.69 42.96 -5.45
N TYR A 67 -8.31 42.73 -6.59
CA TYR A 67 -8.76 43.76 -7.52
C TYR A 67 -10.28 43.74 -7.65
N LEU A 68 -10.92 44.89 -7.47
CA LEU A 68 -12.36 45.04 -7.58
C LEU A 68 -12.72 45.59 -8.96
N TYR A 69 -13.74 45.03 -9.59
CA TYR A 69 -14.11 45.40 -10.96
C TYR A 69 -15.61 45.26 -11.23
N LYS A 70 -16.06 45.96 -12.29
CA LYS A 70 -17.38 45.83 -12.92
C LYS A 70 -17.24 45.83 -14.44
N TYR A 71 -18.35 45.67 -15.15
CA TYR A 71 -18.41 45.87 -16.60
C TYR A 71 -19.33 47.05 -16.93
N GLU A 72 -19.04 47.79 -18.00
CA GLU A 72 -19.97 48.73 -18.64
C GLU A 72 -20.40 48.12 -19.96
N ILE A 73 -21.70 47.95 -20.18
CA ILE A 73 -22.26 47.34 -21.40
C ILE A 73 -23.17 48.37 -22.04
N ASP A 74 -22.81 48.85 -23.23
CA ASP A 74 -23.55 49.87 -23.99
C ASP A 74 -23.92 51.11 -23.14
N GLY A 75 -23.02 51.51 -22.24
CA GLY A 75 -23.18 52.68 -21.36
C GLY A 75 -23.80 52.41 -19.97
N GLU A 76 -24.20 51.17 -19.66
CA GLU A 76 -24.72 50.78 -18.34
C GLU A 76 -23.72 49.95 -17.53
N GLU A 77 -23.43 50.35 -16.29
CA GLU A 77 -22.63 49.53 -15.36
C GLU A 77 -23.41 48.28 -14.91
N LYS A 78 -22.76 47.11 -15.04
CA LYS A 78 -23.29 45.81 -14.62
C LYS A 78 -22.21 45.01 -13.90
N ILE A 79 -22.66 44.24 -12.92
CA ILE A 79 -21.86 43.18 -12.31
C ILE A 79 -22.15 41.85 -12.98
N ASN A 80 -21.15 40.99 -13.05
CA ASN A 80 -21.32 39.65 -13.56
C ASN A 80 -21.84 38.73 -12.44
N TYR A 81 -23.16 38.55 -12.38
CA TYR A 81 -23.79 37.67 -11.39
C TYR A 81 -23.47 36.17 -11.58
N SER A 82 -22.91 35.77 -12.72
CA SER A 82 -22.41 34.40 -12.90
C SER A 82 -21.05 34.17 -12.21
N ASN A 83 -20.34 35.24 -11.83
CA ASN A 83 -19.15 35.15 -10.99
C ASN A 83 -19.55 35.28 -9.51
N THR A 84 -19.36 34.22 -8.74
CA THR A 84 -19.71 34.15 -7.31
C THR A 84 -18.77 34.95 -6.41
N GLN A 85 -17.65 35.46 -6.94
CA GLN A 85 -16.69 36.30 -6.21
C GLN A 85 -17.13 37.77 -6.24
N ILE A 86 -17.84 38.18 -5.20
CA ILE A 86 -18.44 39.51 -5.04
C ILE A 86 -17.94 40.16 -3.74
N ASP A 87 -17.73 41.47 -3.75
CA ASP A 87 -17.37 42.28 -2.58
C ASP A 87 -18.14 43.60 -2.56
N PHE A 88 -18.20 44.25 -1.39
CA PHE A 88 -18.92 45.50 -1.16
C PHE A 88 -17.94 46.63 -0.81
N LYS A 89 -17.95 47.71 -1.59
CA LYS A 89 -17.12 48.90 -1.33
C LYS A 89 -17.98 50.15 -1.50
N ASN A 90 -18.00 51.01 -0.47
CA ASN A 90 -18.75 52.28 -0.45
C ASN A 90 -20.26 52.16 -0.78
N GLY A 91 -20.90 51.06 -0.37
CA GLY A 91 -22.33 50.82 -0.62
C GLY A 91 -22.66 50.27 -2.00
N GLU A 92 -21.65 50.03 -2.85
CA GLU A 92 -21.80 49.41 -4.16
C GLU A 92 -21.22 47.99 -4.19
N VAL A 93 -21.75 47.18 -5.11
CA VAL A 93 -21.38 45.78 -5.32
C VAL A 93 -20.37 45.68 -6.46
N TYR A 94 -19.28 44.95 -6.24
CA TYR A 94 -18.23 44.69 -7.24
C TYR A 94 -17.99 43.19 -7.38
N ASN A 95 -17.57 42.74 -8.55
CA ASN A 95 -16.83 41.48 -8.63
C ASN A 95 -15.41 41.69 -8.12
N TYR A 96 -14.76 40.64 -7.62
CA TYR A 96 -13.33 40.71 -7.28
C TYR A 96 -12.52 39.61 -7.95
N ARG A 97 -11.23 39.88 -8.14
CA ARG A 97 -10.22 38.93 -8.62
C ARG A 97 -9.02 38.96 -7.69
N ILE A 98 -8.58 37.79 -7.22
CA ILE A 98 -7.33 37.66 -6.47
C ILE A 98 -6.25 37.19 -7.45
N VAL A 99 -5.16 37.91 -7.50
CA VAL A 99 -3.93 37.56 -8.24
C VAL A 99 -2.89 37.18 -7.19
N LYS A 100 -2.41 35.94 -7.24
CA LYS A 100 -1.33 35.44 -6.37
C LYS A 100 -0.01 35.52 -7.12
N GLY A 101 1.08 35.93 -6.46
CA GLY A 101 2.40 36.00 -7.08
C GLY A 101 2.93 34.62 -7.50
N MET A 102 3.75 34.58 -8.56
CA MET A 102 4.60 33.42 -8.88
C MET A 102 5.89 33.55 -8.09
N TYR A 103 5.96 32.95 -6.90
CA TYR A 103 7.23 32.70 -6.25
C TYR A 103 7.76 31.37 -6.80
N PHE A 104 8.97 31.39 -7.35
CA PHE A 104 9.70 30.16 -7.66
C PHE A 104 10.38 29.69 -6.37
N GLU A 105 10.32 28.39 -6.09
CA GLU A 105 11.00 27.78 -4.93
C GLU A 105 12.51 28.05 -5.03
N SER A 106 13.11 28.53 -3.94
CA SER A 106 14.54 28.85 -3.90
C SER A 106 15.13 28.55 -2.53
N VAL A 107 15.80 27.40 -2.43
CA VAL A 107 16.62 27.04 -1.27
C VAL A 107 17.59 28.17 -0.89
N GLY A 108 17.60 28.53 0.40
CA GLY A 108 18.48 29.50 1.03
C GLY A 108 17.99 30.94 0.99
N ASP A 109 16.72 31.20 0.62
CA ASP A 109 16.18 32.56 0.48
C ASP A 109 15.60 33.14 1.77
N GLY A 110 15.44 32.32 2.83
CA GLY A 110 14.89 32.73 4.11
C GLY A 110 13.37 32.72 4.18
N ILE A 111 12.68 32.21 3.15
CA ILE A 111 11.23 32.26 2.99
C ILE A 111 10.68 30.85 2.79
N VAL A 112 10.29 30.22 3.90
CA VAL A 112 9.52 28.97 3.87
C VAL A 112 8.10 29.25 3.36
N LYS A 113 7.77 28.75 2.17
CA LYS A 113 6.45 28.94 1.55
C LYS A 113 5.38 28.12 2.21
N GLU A 114 5.73 26.89 2.59
CA GLU A 114 4.80 25.92 3.13
C GLU A 114 5.53 24.91 4.01
N ALA A 115 5.11 24.82 5.27
CA ALA A 115 5.55 23.81 6.22
C ALA A 115 4.35 23.28 6.98
N ILE A 116 4.10 21.98 6.89
CA ILE A 116 2.87 21.35 7.37
C ILE A 116 3.23 20.26 8.38
N HIS A 117 2.66 20.39 9.58
CA HIS A 117 2.65 19.37 10.63
C HIS A 117 1.30 19.43 11.35
N GLU A 118 0.52 18.36 11.26
CA GLU A 118 -0.83 18.31 11.80
C GLU A 118 -1.00 17.21 12.86
N THR A 119 -2.06 17.31 13.66
CA THR A 119 -2.42 16.23 14.60
C THR A 119 -3.16 15.10 13.87
N SER A 120 -2.43 14.39 13.00
CA SER A 120 -2.90 13.22 12.28
C SER A 120 -1.82 12.14 12.24
N ARG A 121 -2.18 10.90 11.90
CA ARG A 121 -1.24 9.78 11.88
C ARG A 121 -0.11 9.95 10.85
N GLU A 122 -0.39 10.67 9.77
CA GLU A 122 0.59 11.01 8.74
C GLU A 122 1.80 11.76 9.30
N TYR A 123 1.58 12.65 10.28
CA TYR A 123 2.65 13.47 10.87
C TYR A 123 3.07 13.01 12.26
N ILE A 124 2.20 12.28 12.97
CA ILE A 124 2.39 11.82 14.34
C ILE A 124 2.02 10.33 14.38
N ASN A 125 3.01 9.45 14.28
CA ASN A 125 2.80 8.02 14.19
C ASN A 125 3.43 7.28 15.39
N PRO A 126 2.71 7.16 16.52
CA PRO A 126 3.23 6.53 17.73
C PRO A 126 3.23 5.01 17.61
N VAL A 127 4.35 4.38 17.94
CA VAL A 127 4.54 2.92 17.86
C VAL A 127 4.11 2.28 19.17
N LYS A 128 4.69 2.74 20.28
CA LYS A 128 4.44 2.31 21.67
C LYS A 128 4.90 3.43 22.62
N PRO A 129 4.62 3.34 23.93
CA PRO A 129 5.16 4.31 24.89
C PRO A 129 6.67 4.49 24.73
N GLY A 130 7.11 5.74 24.52
CA GLY A 130 8.53 6.10 24.33
C GLY A 130 9.06 5.97 22.91
N GLU A 131 8.27 5.54 21.92
CA GLU A 131 8.69 5.41 20.52
C GLU A 131 7.65 5.99 19.55
N ILE A 132 8.08 6.91 18.68
CA ILE A 132 7.19 7.65 17.77
C ILE A 132 7.93 8.09 16.51
N TYR A 133 7.22 8.12 15.38
CA TYR A 133 7.65 8.83 14.18
C TYR A 133 6.96 10.18 14.09
N LEU A 134 7.75 11.23 13.82
CA LEU A 134 7.27 12.60 13.63
C LEU A 134 7.69 13.09 12.24
N SER A 135 6.78 13.68 11.49
CA SER A 135 7.08 14.21 10.15
C SER A 135 6.75 15.70 10.03
N LEU A 136 7.56 16.41 9.23
CA LEU A 136 7.25 17.75 8.72
C LEU A 136 7.29 17.70 7.19
N LYS A 137 6.27 18.23 6.53
CA LYS A 137 6.26 18.36 5.06
C LYS A 137 6.52 19.79 4.64
N VAL A 138 7.42 19.99 3.69
CA VAL A 138 7.77 21.29 3.09
C VAL A 138 7.76 21.18 1.59
N ARG A 139 7.70 22.30 0.86
CA ARG A 139 7.82 22.26 -0.60
C ARG A 139 9.19 21.78 -1.04
N ASN A 140 9.20 21.07 -2.16
CA ASN A 140 10.44 20.60 -2.75
C ASN A 140 11.28 21.81 -3.23
N ASN A 141 12.58 21.78 -2.96
CA ASN A 141 13.52 22.89 -3.22
C ASN A 141 13.18 24.22 -2.49
N ASP A 142 12.45 24.18 -1.38
CA ASP A 142 12.09 25.39 -0.60
C ASP A 142 13.00 25.62 0.60
N VAL A 143 13.59 24.58 1.19
CA VAL A 143 14.40 24.68 2.41
C VAL A 143 15.71 23.90 2.27
N GLU A 144 16.75 24.31 3.01
CA GLU A 144 18.04 23.60 3.03
C GLU A 144 17.94 22.31 3.84
N ASP A 145 17.38 22.39 5.05
CA ASP A 145 17.25 21.24 5.94
C ASP A 145 16.20 21.46 7.04
N VAL A 146 15.79 20.38 7.70
CA VAL A 146 14.97 20.40 8.91
C VAL A 146 15.62 19.54 9.98
N VAL A 147 15.65 20.07 11.21
CA VAL A 147 16.13 19.40 12.41
C VAL A 147 15.00 19.32 13.43
N LEU A 148 14.91 18.21 14.14
CA LEU A 148 13.97 18.04 15.26
C LEU A 148 14.68 18.37 16.57
N GLU A 149 14.02 19.14 17.43
CA GLU A 149 14.48 19.48 18.78
C GLU A 149 13.42 19.08 19.81
N GLY A 150 13.82 18.55 20.96
CA GLY A 150 12.87 18.11 21.98
C GLY A 150 13.51 17.36 23.15
N ASN A 151 12.68 16.92 24.09
CA ASN A 151 13.10 16.08 25.23
C ASN A 151 13.08 14.59 24.89
N PHE A 152 13.96 14.17 23.97
CA PHE A 152 14.12 12.77 23.56
C PHE A 152 15.57 12.32 23.68
N LEU A 153 15.79 11.00 23.76
CA LEU A 153 17.11 10.38 23.87
C LEU A 153 17.83 10.35 22.52
N SER A 154 17.09 10.04 21.45
CA SER A 154 17.63 9.95 20.09
C SER A 154 16.58 10.23 19.04
N SER A 155 17.02 10.77 17.90
CA SER A 155 16.21 10.94 16.69
C SER A 155 16.99 10.51 15.45
N LYS A 156 16.43 9.64 14.61
CA LYS A 156 16.97 9.30 13.28
C LYS A 156 16.14 9.98 12.20
N LYS A 157 16.76 10.84 11.38
CA LYS A 157 16.11 11.59 10.30
C LYS A 157 16.12 10.81 8.99
N GLN A 158 15.01 10.85 8.26
CA GLN A 158 14.84 10.38 6.90
C GLN A 158 14.21 11.50 6.07
N VAL A 159 14.70 11.69 4.84
CA VAL A 159 14.14 12.66 3.88
C VAL A 159 13.49 11.89 2.75
N ILE A 160 12.22 12.19 2.49
CA ILE A 160 11.37 11.47 1.56
C ILE A 160 10.86 12.48 0.53
N ASN A 161 11.10 12.20 -0.75
CA ASN A 161 10.61 13.06 -1.85
C ASN A 161 9.28 12.52 -2.39
N ASN A 162 8.26 13.38 -2.37
CA ASN A 162 6.91 13.12 -2.85
C ASN A 162 6.54 14.16 -3.92
N ASP A 163 7.29 14.16 -5.03
CA ASP A 163 7.16 15.05 -6.19
C ASP A 163 7.23 16.55 -5.84
N ASP A 164 6.11 17.12 -5.39
CA ASP A 164 5.95 18.54 -5.04
C ASP A 164 6.40 18.86 -3.60
N MET A 165 6.49 17.85 -2.73
CA MET A 165 6.79 18.02 -1.30
C MET A 165 7.96 17.14 -0.84
N LEU A 166 8.80 17.66 0.04
CA LEU A 166 9.75 16.91 0.84
C LEU A 166 9.15 16.63 2.23
N GLU A 167 9.21 15.38 2.67
CA GLU A 167 8.86 14.97 4.03
C GLU A 167 10.13 14.65 4.82
N TYR A 168 10.32 15.37 5.91
CA TYR A 168 11.35 15.11 6.91
C TYR A 168 10.74 14.29 8.03
N ARG A 169 11.00 12.97 8.02
CA ARG A 169 10.50 12.00 8.99
C ARG A 169 11.58 11.70 10.03
N PHE A 170 11.21 11.69 11.30
CA PHE A 170 12.10 11.47 12.43
C PHE A 170 11.61 10.27 13.25
N HIS A 171 12.42 9.23 13.39
CA HIS A 171 12.20 8.15 14.34
C HIS A 171 12.76 8.57 15.69
N VAL A 172 11.90 8.70 16.70
CA VAL A 172 12.21 9.29 18.00
C VAL A 172 12.05 8.26 19.12
N LEU A 173 13.07 8.16 19.96
CA LEU A 173 13.05 7.38 21.21
C LEU A 173 13.18 8.32 22.42
N THR A 174 12.33 8.15 23.42
CA THR A 174 12.31 9.00 24.63
C THR A 174 11.86 8.22 25.87
N ASP A 175 12.37 8.63 27.04
CA ASP A 175 11.86 8.18 28.34
C ASP A 175 10.76 9.12 28.89
N ALA A 176 10.49 10.23 28.20
CA ALA A 176 9.50 11.20 28.65
C ALA A 176 8.08 10.69 28.39
N SER A 177 7.24 10.67 29.42
CA SER A 177 5.80 10.39 29.27
C SER A 177 5.07 11.51 28.51
N LEU A 178 5.58 12.74 28.60
CA LEU A 178 5.14 13.89 27.82
C LEU A 178 6.29 14.35 26.92
N LEU A 179 6.23 14.00 25.65
CA LEU A 179 7.19 14.45 24.64
C LEU A 179 6.85 15.88 24.22
N LYS A 180 7.84 16.76 24.27
CA LYS A 180 7.81 18.13 23.80
C LYS A 180 8.81 18.30 22.68
N TYR A 181 8.38 18.82 21.54
CA TYR A 181 9.24 18.93 20.37
C TYR A 181 8.92 20.15 19.48
N ARG A 182 9.88 20.53 18.64
CA ARG A 182 9.81 21.61 17.65
C ARG A 182 10.62 21.22 16.41
N PHE A 183 10.26 21.80 15.28
CA PHE A 183 11.06 21.72 14.07
C PHE A 183 11.87 23.00 13.91
N ARG A 184 13.18 22.87 13.70
CA ARG A 184 14.07 23.95 13.29
C ARG A 184 14.34 23.80 11.80
N ILE A 185 13.78 24.68 10.99
CA ILE A 185 14.00 24.76 9.55
C ILE A 185 15.21 25.64 9.29
N ILE A 186 16.12 25.15 8.45
CA ILE A 186 17.32 25.84 8.01
C ILE A 186 17.09 26.24 6.56
N ASP A 187 17.12 27.55 6.30
CA ASP A 187 16.91 28.11 4.96
C ASP A 187 17.49 29.53 4.90
N GLY A 188 18.81 29.70 4.70
CA GLY A 188 19.52 30.98 4.83
C GLY A 188 19.54 31.63 6.24
N GLN A 189 18.51 31.35 7.04
CA GLN A 189 18.30 31.67 8.44
C GLN A 189 17.63 30.48 9.15
N GLU A 190 17.56 30.52 10.48
CA GLU A 190 16.86 29.49 11.25
C GLU A 190 15.43 29.95 11.59
N ILE A 191 14.46 29.09 11.28
CA ILE A 191 13.04 29.32 11.56
C ILE A 191 12.54 28.19 12.44
N ILE A 192 12.00 28.52 13.61
CA ILE A 192 11.45 27.55 14.56
C ILE A 192 9.94 27.44 14.35
N ILE A 193 9.47 26.22 14.08
CA ILE A 193 8.04 25.90 13.97
C ILE A 193 7.65 24.94 15.10
N GLY A 194 6.73 25.42 15.92
CA GLY A 194 6.08 24.71 16.99
C GLY A 194 4.55 24.82 16.91
N TYR A 195 3.86 24.60 18.02
CA TYR A 195 2.41 24.58 18.10
C TYR A 195 1.78 25.88 17.57
N ASN A 196 0.75 25.77 16.72
CA ASN A 196 0.08 26.89 16.05
C ASN A 196 1.04 27.83 15.29
N ASN A 197 2.10 27.29 14.68
CA ASN A 197 3.14 28.07 13.99
C ASN A 197 3.82 29.12 14.88
N THR A 198 3.94 28.82 16.17
CA THR A 198 4.68 29.64 17.15
C THR A 198 5.95 28.92 17.58
N GLU A 199 6.79 29.57 18.39
CA GLU A 199 7.91 28.88 19.05
C GLU A 199 7.47 27.98 20.21
N ALA A 200 6.21 27.90 20.60
CA ALA A 200 5.77 26.97 21.66
C ALA A 200 5.95 25.51 21.21
N PRO A 201 6.44 24.57 22.03
CA PRO A 201 6.63 23.19 21.58
C PRO A 201 5.28 22.50 21.30
N PHE A 202 5.28 21.58 20.34
CA PHE A 202 4.25 20.55 20.26
C PHE A 202 4.34 19.62 21.47
N GLU A 203 3.23 19.00 21.85
CA GLU A 203 3.18 18.06 22.97
C GLU A 203 2.46 16.77 22.57
N PHE A 204 3.08 15.62 22.89
CA PHE A 204 2.49 14.30 22.75
C PHE A 204 2.55 13.56 24.10
N ASP A 205 1.39 13.30 24.69
CA ASP A 205 1.25 12.55 25.95
C ASP A 205 1.09 11.06 25.65
N PHE A 206 2.09 10.25 26.00
CA PHE A 206 2.05 8.80 25.81
C PHE A 206 1.03 8.11 26.75
N ASN A 207 0.63 8.75 27.86
CA ASN A 207 -0.40 8.20 28.75
C ASN A 207 -1.82 8.49 28.25
N ASN A 208 -1.99 9.58 27.48
CA ASN A 208 -3.28 9.99 26.89
C ASN A 208 -3.07 10.34 25.41
N PRO A 209 -2.75 9.35 24.57
CA PRO A 209 -2.33 9.60 23.20
C PRO A 209 -3.52 10.11 22.35
N LYS A 210 -3.35 11.29 21.74
CA LYS A 210 -4.34 11.85 20.80
C LYS A 210 -4.48 11.01 19.52
N ILE A 211 -3.42 10.30 19.14
CA ILE A 211 -3.37 9.34 18.05
C ILE A 211 -3.01 8.00 18.66
N ALA A 212 -3.84 6.97 18.46
CA ALA A 212 -3.63 5.65 19.05
C ALA A 212 -2.28 5.03 18.64
N PHE A 213 -1.72 4.18 19.49
CA PHE A 213 -0.55 3.39 19.13
C PHE A 213 -0.84 2.47 17.95
N PHE A 214 0.17 2.27 17.10
CA PHE A 214 0.12 1.31 16.01
C PHE A 214 1.48 0.65 15.85
N ASN A 215 1.48 -0.67 16.04
CA ASN A 215 2.63 -1.50 15.78
C ASN A 215 2.18 -2.80 15.11
N VAL A 216 3.05 -3.31 14.26
CA VAL A 216 2.89 -4.60 13.58
C VAL A 216 3.61 -5.67 14.40
N PRO A 217 3.05 -6.90 14.54
CA PRO A 217 3.71 -8.00 15.23
C PRO A 217 5.12 -8.24 14.68
N ASP A 218 6.12 -8.27 15.57
CA ASP A 218 7.53 -8.33 15.14
C ASP A 218 7.83 -9.61 14.38
N TRP A 219 7.16 -10.71 14.71
CA TRP A 219 7.35 -11.99 14.04
C TRP A 219 6.92 -11.97 12.57
N ALA A 220 6.01 -11.08 12.17
CA ALA A 220 5.49 -10.98 10.80
C ALA A 220 6.43 -10.20 9.87
N LYS A 221 7.30 -9.35 10.43
CA LYS A 221 8.23 -8.51 9.68
C LYS A 221 9.29 -9.38 9.00
N GLY A 222 9.36 -9.28 7.68
CA GLY A 222 10.39 -9.89 6.87
C GLY A 222 10.34 -11.42 6.76
N ARG A 223 9.29 -12.07 7.27
CA ARG A 223 9.11 -13.53 7.27
C ARG A 223 8.77 -14.06 5.87
N VAL A 224 9.14 -15.29 5.55
CA VAL A 224 8.73 -15.98 4.32
C VAL A 224 7.42 -16.74 4.53
N PHE A 225 6.37 -16.31 3.84
CA PHE A 225 5.04 -16.93 3.85
C PHE A 225 4.82 -17.82 2.63
N TYR A 226 3.92 -18.79 2.78
CA TYR A 226 3.54 -19.75 1.73
C TYR A 226 2.02 -19.85 1.64
N GLN A 227 1.45 -19.56 0.48
CA GLN A 227 0.02 -19.66 0.23
C GLN A 227 -0.35 -21.07 -0.24
N ILE A 228 -1.34 -21.68 0.42
CA ILE A 228 -1.87 -23.01 0.07
C ILE A 228 -3.33 -22.91 -0.34
N PHE A 229 -3.63 -23.42 -1.55
CA PHE A 229 -4.99 -23.77 -1.96
C PHE A 229 -5.24 -25.24 -1.59
N THR A 230 -5.89 -25.47 -0.45
CA THR A 230 -5.93 -26.78 0.24
C THR A 230 -6.38 -27.95 -0.64
N ASP A 231 -7.50 -27.80 -1.38
CA ASP A 231 -8.06 -28.86 -2.25
C ASP A 231 -7.06 -29.36 -3.32
N ARG A 232 -6.04 -28.55 -3.62
CA ARG A 232 -5.09 -28.78 -4.71
C ARG A 232 -3.67 -29.01 -4.20
N PHE A 233 -3.45 -28.98 -2.89
CA PHE A 233 -2.11 -29.12 -2.34
C PHE A 233 -1.71 -30.57 -2.17
N ARG A 234 -2.39 -31.36 -1.33
CA ARG A 234 -2.09 -32.79 -1.16
C ARG A 234 -3.29 -33.52 -0.60
N ASN A 235 -3.64 -34.66 -1.18
CA ASN A 235 -4.62 -35.59 -0.62
C ASN A 235 -3.94 -36.50 0.42
N GLY A 236 -4.22 -36.27 1.70
CA GLY A 236 -3.68 -37.04 2.80
C GLY A 236 -4.64 -38.10 3.36
N ASN A 237 -5.95 -37.91 3.21
CA ASN A 237 -6.97 -38.79 3.76
C ASN A 237 -8.09 -39.10 2.77
N LYS A 238 -7.93 -40.19 2.03
CA LYS A 238 -8.90 -40.62 1.01
C LYS A 238 -10.30 -40.95 1.52
N GLU A 239 -10.50 -41.10 2.83
CA GLU A 239 -11.82 -41.42 3.40
C GLU A 239 -12.76 -40.20 3.41
N ASN A 240 -12.23 -38.98 3.30
CA ASN A 240 -13.02 -37.75 3.16
C ASN A 240 -13.18 -37.30 1.70
N ASP A 241 -12.61 -38.06 0.75
CA ASP A 241 -12.63 -37.71 -0.67
C ASP A 241 -14.08 -37.70 -1.21
N PRO A 242 -14.48 -36.66 -1.94
CA PRO A 242 -15.75 -36.67 -2.64
C PRO A 242 -15.81 -37.75 -3.72
N ILE A 243 -17.02 -38.26 -3.98
CA ILE A 243 -17.29 -39.40 -4.88
C ILE A 243 -16.69 -39.23 -6.29
N TYR A 244 -16.62 -37.99 -6.79
CA TYR A 244 -16.10 -37.65 -8.13
C TYR A 244 -14.77 -36.89 -8.07
N THR A 245 -13.82 -37.41 -7.29
CA THR A 245 -12.46 -36.88 -7.20
C THR A 245 -11.67 -37.17 -8.49
N PRO A 246 -11.22 -36.16 -9.24
CA PRO A 246 -10.42 -36.37 -10.45
C PRO A 246 -9.08 -37.01 -10.15
N ASN A 247 -8.50 -37.68 -11.15
CA ASN A 247 -7.13 -38.18 -11.04
C ASN A 247 -6.15 -37.00 -10.88
N TRP A 248 -5.39 -36.99 -9.78
CA TRP A 248 -4.40 -35.98 -9.45
C TRP A 248 -3.35 -35.73 -10.54
N TYR A 249 -2.99 -36.76 -11.31
CA TYR A 249 -2.02 -36.69 -12.42
C TYR A 249 -2.67 -36.88 -13.79
N GLY A 250 -3.99 -36.69 -13.86
CA GLY A 250 -4.76 -36.78 -15.11
C GLY A 250 -4.83 -35.45 -15.86
N ASP A 251 -5.71 -35.40 -16.86
CA ASP A 251 -5.98 -34.17 -17.61
C ASP A 251 -6.81 -33.18 -16.78
N HIS A 252 -6.32 -31.94 -16.66
CA HIS A 252 -6.89 -30.84 -15.88
C HIS A 252 -7.64 -29.85 -16.77
N THR A 253 -8.79 -30.27 -17.29
CA THR A 253 -9.67 -29.39 -18.06
C THR A 253 -10.25 -28.28 -17.19
N LYS A 254 -10.68 -27.18 -17.83
CA LYS A 254 -11.32 -26.04 -17.15
C LYS A 254 -12.47 -26.50 -16.24
N ASP A 255 -13.38 -27.33 -16.76
CA ASP A 255 -14.55 -27.80 -16.00
C ASP A 255 -14.15 -28.56 -14.72
N LYS A 256 -13.15 -29.46 -14.81
CA LYS A 256 -12.65 -30.18 -13.64
C LYS A 256 -12.04 -29.23 -12.62
N LEU A 257 -11.24 -28.26 -13.07
CA LEU A 257 -10.59 -27.31 -12.18
C LEU A 257 -11.59 -26.35 -11.52
N MET A 258 -12.68 -25.99 -12.20
CA MET A 258 -13.73 -25.14 -11.63
C MET A 258 -14.63 -25.90 -10.65
N PHE A 259 -15.10 -27.08 -11.02
CA PHE A 259 -16.26 -27.70 -10.35
C PHE A 259 -15.94 -28.96 -9.54
N ASN A 260 -14.78 -29.60 -9.76
CA ASN A 260 -14.42 -30.82 -9.04
C ASN A 260 -13.43 -30.55 -7.91
N HIS A 261 -13.70 -31.20 -6.78
CA HIS A 261 -12.80 -31.30 -5.64
C HIS A 261 -11.76 -32.39 -5.93
N TYR A 262 -10.48 -32.07 -5.75
CA TYR A 262 -9.36 -32.98 -5.99
C TYR A 262 -8.97 -33.80 -4.75
N GLY A 263 -9.61 -33.54 -3.61
CA GLY A 263 -9.42 -34.31 -2.37
C GLY A 263 -8.19 -33.85 -1.58
N GLY A 264 -7.64 -32.68 -1.88
CA GLY A 264 -6.60 -32.08 -1.04
C GLY A 264 -7.17 -31.66 0.31
N ASP A 265 -6.46 -31.93 1.41
CA ASP A 265 -6.98 -31.80 2.76
C ASP A 265 -5.91 -31.39 3.79
N LEU A 266 -6.33 -31.16 5.04
CA LEU A 266 -5.42 -30.75 6.11
C LEU A 266 -4.48 -31.87 6.54
N ASP A 267 -4.92 -33.14 6.46
CA ASP A 267 -4.04 -34.30 6.70
C ASP A 267 -2.89 -34.33 5.69
N GLY A 268 -3.16 -34.00 4.43
CA GLY A 268 -2.15 -33.88 3.38
C GLY A 268 -1.17 -32.75 3.67
N VAL A 269 -1.63 -31.62 4.21
CA VAL A 269 -0.73 -30.55 4.65
C VAL A 269 0.15 -31.00 5.82
N ILE A 270 -0.41 -31.70 6.81
CA ILE A 270 0.36 -32.27 7.93
C ILE A 270 1.45 -33.21 7.42
N GLN A 271 1.12 -34.09 6.47
CA GLN A 271 2.08 -35.04 5.86
C GLN A 271 3.20 -34.37 5.05
N SER A 272 3.11 -33.06 4.79
CA SER A 272 4.09 -32.26 4.04
C SER A 272 5.07 -31.49 4.93
N GLU A 273 5.11 -31.79 6.24
CA GLU A 273 6.03 -31.18 7.21
C GLU A 273 7.50 -31.17 6.72
N ASP A 274 8.00 -32.31 6.23
CA ASP A 274 9.38 -32.42 5.74
C ASP A 274 9.65 -31.52 4.54
N TYR A 275 8.65 -31.34 3.66
CA TYR A 275 8.76 -30.45 2.51
C TYR A 275 8.83 -28.98 2.97
N PHE A 276 8.04 -28.57 3.97
CA PHE A 276 8.11 -27.21 4.51
C PHE A 276 9.44 -26.93 5.21
N LYS A 277 9.99 -27.91 5.94
CA LYS A 277 11.33 -27.84 6.52
C LYS A 277 12.41 -27.73 5.46
N GLU A 278 12.32 -28.55 4.40
CA GLU A 278 13.28 -28.52 3.29
C GLU A 278 13.25 -27.16 2.57
N LEU A 279 12.08 -26.60 2.33
CA LEU A 279 11.93 -25.30 1.68
C LEU A 279 12.32 -24.12 2.60
N GLY A 280 12.06 -24.25 3.91
CA GLY A 280 12.43 -23.25 4.91
C GLY A 280 11.39 -22.15 5.14
N ILE A 281 10.11 -22.39 4.83
CA ILE A 281 9.03 -21.43 5.05
C ILE A 281 8.81 -21.17 6.55
N GLN A 282 8.23 -20.01 6.88
CA GLN A 282 8.04 -19.58 8.26
C GLN A 282 6.58 -19.21 8.59
N GLY A 283 5.70 -19.16 7.59
CA GLY A 283 4.26 -18.98 7.78
C GLY A 283 3.48 -19.58 6.62
N ILE A 284 2.28 -20.08 6.90
CA ILE A 284 1.34 -20.57 5.90
C ILE A 284 0.08 -19.71 5.95
N TYR A 285 -0.34 -19.25 4.78
CA TYR A 285 -1.63 -18.65 4.53
C TYR A 285 -2.50 -19.67 3.78
N PHE A 286 -3.66 -19.99 4.33
CA PHE A 286 -4.63 -20.85 3.68
C PHE A 286 -5.71 -20.01 3.01
N ASN A 287 -6.03 -20.33 1.75
CA ASN A 287 -7.35 -20.02 1.19
C ASN A 287 -8.47 -20.58 2.10
N PRO A 288 -9.74 -20.16 1.94
CA PRO A 288 -10.78 -20.50 2.91
C PRO A 288 -10.90 -22.00 3.14
N ILE A 289 -10.93 -22.41 4.41
CA ILE A 289 -11.02 -23.82 4.84
C ILE A 289 -12.35 -24.15 5.52
N PHE A 290 -13.23 -23.16 5.66
CA PHE A 290 -14.54 -23.34 6.29
C PHE A 290 -15.50 -24.04 5.34
N GLU A 291 -16.52 -24.69 5.92
CA GLU A 291 -17.52 -25.44 5.16
C GLU A 291 -18.11 -24.58 4.04
N SER A 292 -18.14 -25.15 2.83
CA SER A 292 -18.68 -24.52 1.64
C SER A 292 -19.18 -25.57 0.65
N ILE A 293 -19.84 -25.19 -0.44
CA ILE A 293 -20.16 -26.13 -1.53
C ILE A 293 -19.05 -26.22 -2.58
N SER A 294 -18.33 -25.12 -2.81
CA SER A 294 -17.37 -25.00 -3.91
C SER A 294 -15.97 -25.49 -3.52
N THR A 295 -15.13 -25.65 -4.54
CA THR A 295 -13.71 -26.01 -4.41
C THR A 295 -12.89 -24.87 -3.80
N HIS A 296 -13.24 -23.61 -4.09
CA HIS A 296 -12.54 -22.41 -3.65
C HIS A 296 -13.02 -21.88 -2.29
N LYS A 297 -14.21 -22.28 -1.84
CA LYS A 297 -14.81 -22.04 -0.52
C LYS A 297 -15.16 -20.59 -0.14
N TYR A 298 -14.93 -19.63 -1.03
CA TYR A 298 -15.37 -18.23 -0.85
C TYR A 298 -16.89 -18.06 -0.69
N ASN A 299 -17.71 -18.99 -1.17
CA ASN A 299 -19.13 -19.08 -0.81
C ASN A 299 -19.32 -19.90 0.48
N THR A 300 -18.86 -19.37 1.62
CA THR A 300 -18.91 -20.05 2.91
C THR A 300 -20.35 -20.35 3.35
N THR A 301 -20.59 -21.57 3.84
CA THR A 301 -21.89 -22.05 4.33
C THR A 301 -21.92 -22.20 5.84
N ASP A 302 -20.76 -22.47 6.47
CA ASP A 302 -20.59 -22.39 7.92
C ASP A 302 -19.17 -21.96 8.31
N TYR A 303 -19.01 -20.70 8.74
CA TYR A 303 -17.75 -20.14 9.23
C TYR A 303 -17.22 -20.82 10.50
N LEU A 304 -18.07 -21.54 11.24
CA LEU A 304 -17.69 -22.15 12.50
C LEU A 304 -17.18 -23.57 12.30
N SER A 305 -17.25 -24.17 11.11
CA SER A 305 -16.84 -25.56 10.90
C SER A 305 -15.75 -25.64 9.83
N ILE A 306 -14.74 -26.49 10.06
CA ILE A 306 -13.82 -26.90 8.98
C ILE A 306 -14.65 -27.68 7.95
N ASP A 307 -14.37 -27.44 6.68
CA ASP A 307 -15.01 -28.20 5.61
C ASP A 307 -14.77 -29.69 5.79
N HIS A 308 -15.82 -30.50 5.79
CA HIS A 308 -15.72 -31.93 6.06
C HIS A 308 -14.80 -32.68 5.08
N ARG A 309 -14.61 -32.16 3.85
CA ARG A 309 -13.66 -32.70 2.86
C ARG A 309 -12.21 -32.34 3.17
N PHE A 310 -11.96 -31.35 4.01
CA PHE A 310 -10.62 -30.96 4.45
C PHE A 310 -10.23 -31.60 5.78
N GLY A 311 -11.19 -32.13 6.54
CA GLY A 311 -10.97 -32.89 7.76
C GLY A 311 -11.88 -32.46 8.89
N THR A 312 -11.41 -32.64 10.11
CA THR A 312 -12.16 -32.31 11.33
C THR A 312 -11.53 -31.15 12.07
N GLU A 313 -12.24 -30.58 13.07
CA GLU A 313 -11.61 -29.64 14.00
C GLU A 313 -10.39 -30.23 14.71
N LYS A 314 -10.38 -31.55 14.96
CA LYS A 314 -9.22 -32.20 15.56
C LYS A 314 -8.04 -32.28 14.60
N THR A 315 -8.30 -32.52 13.32
CA THR A 315 -7.29 -32.45 12.26
C THR A 315 -6.69 -31.04 12.19
N PHE A 316 -7.52 -30.01 12.28
CA PHE A 316 -7.06 -28.63 12.32
C PHE A 316 -6.17 -28.32 13.53
N GLU A 317 -6.56 -28.75 14.74
CA GLU A 317 -5.72 -28.59 15.93
C GLU A 317 -4.36 -29.28 15.76
N ASN A 318 -4.34 -30.51 15.22
CA ASN A 318 -3.09 -31.22 14.95
C ASN A 318 -2.22 -30.48 13.92
N LEU A 319 -2.83 -29.84 12.92
CA LEU A 319 -2.11 -29.00 11.95
C LEU A 319 -1.48 -27.78 12.63
N VAL A 320 -2.24 -27.06 13.48
CA VAL A 320 -1.72 -25.92 14.24
C VAL A 320 -0.55 -26.36 15.11
N ASP A 321 -0.69 -27.46 15.85
CA ASP A 321 0.38 -28.02 16.70
C ASP A 321 1.63 -28.37 15.88
N MET A 322 1.46 -29.02 14.73
CA MET A 322 2.57 -29.37 13.83
C MET A 322 3.30 -28.10 13.34
N LEU A 323 2.57 -27.10 12.86
CA LEU A 323 3.17 -25.87 12.34
C LEU A 323 3.92 -25.10 13.45
N HIS A 324 3.29 -24.94 14.61
CA HIS A 324 3.88 -24.23 15.74
C HIS A 324 5.11 -24.92 16.32
N SER A 325 5.12 -26.27 16.37
CA SER A 325 6.30 -27.03 16.79
C SER A 325 7.53 -26.80 15.88
N ASN A 326 7.29 -26.36 14.64
CA ASN A 326 8.29 -26.02 13.64
C ASN A 326 8.51 -24.51 13.48
N ASN A 327 7.96 -23.68 14.38
CA ASN A 327 8.00 -22.21 14.31
C ASN A 327 7.39 -21.62 13.01
N VAL A 328 6.46 -22.35 12.40
CA VAL A 328 5.68 -21.92 11.24
C VAL A 328 4.35 -21.35 11.74
N LYS A 329 4.01 -20.13 11.32
CA LYS A 329 2.73 -19.49 11.66
C LYS A 329 1.59 -19.94 10.75
N ILE A 330 0.35 -19.80 11.20
CA ILE A 330 -0.85 -20.10 10.43
C ILE A 330 -1.78 -18.87 10.33
N ILE A 331 -2.14 -18.53 9.10
CA ILE A 331 -3.07 -17.44 8.77
C ILE A 331 -4.25 -18.03 8.00
N LEU A 332 -5.47 -17.70 8.44
CA LEU A 332 -6.70 -18.13 7.78
C LEU A 332 -7.29 -17.02 6.91
N ASP A 333 -7.96 -17.40 5.83
CA ASP A 333 -8.75 -16.48 5.01
C ASP A 333 -10.13 -16.21 5.66
N GLY A 334 -10.45 -14.93 5.82
CA GLY A 334 -11.68 -14.44 6.39
C GLY A 334 -12.54 -13.76 5.33
N VAL A 335 -13.59 -14.45 4.88
CA VAL A 335 -14.55 -13.96 3.89
C VAL A 335 -15.70 -13.24 4.58
N PHE A 336 -15.51 -11.96 4.92
CA PHE A 336 -16.48 -11.18 5.71
C PHE A 336 -17.38 -10.24 4.89
N ASN A 337 -17.16 -10.13 3.58
CA ASN A 337 -18.00 -9.30 2.69
C ASN A 337 -19.33 -9.97 2.34
N HIS A 338 -19.33 -11.28 2.16
CA HIS A 338 -20.43 -12.06 1.61
C HIS A 338 -20.42 -13.48 2.15
N THR A 339 -21.52 -14.20 2.00
CA THR A 339 -21.61 -15.65 2.29
C THR A 339 -21.90 -16.44 1.02
N GLY A 340 -22.01 -17.76 1.12
CA GLY A 340 -22.73 -18.56 0.12
C GLY A 340 -24.25 -18.49 0.28
N THR A 341 -24.99 -18.91 -0.74
CA THR A 341 -26.46 -19.04 -0.71
C THR A 341 -26.97 -20.13 0.23
N GLU A 342 -26.15 -21.15 0.48
CA GLU A 342 -26.44 -22.23 1.44
C GLU A 342 -26.12 -21.85 2.90
N PHE A 343 -25.71 -20.61 3.17
CA PHE A 343 -25.54 -20.13 4.53
C PHE A 343 -26.91 -20.01 5.23
N PHE A 344 -27.01 -20.44 6.50
CA PHE A 344 -28.30 -20.61 7.19
C PHE A 344 -29.22 -19.38 7.13
N ALA A 345 -28.64 -18.17 7.23
CA ALA A 345 -29.39 -16.92 7.21
C ALA A 345 -29.99 -16.65 5.82
N MET A 346 -29.25 -16.95 4.74
CA MET A 346 -29.74 -16.77 3.38
C MET A 346 -30.73 -17.88 2.99
N GLN A 347 -30.52 -19.12 3.42
CA GLN A 347 -31.51 -20.20 3.23
C GLN A 347 -32.85 -19.84 3.88
N GLU A 348 -32.84 -19.31 5.11
CA GLU A 348 -34.08 -18.86 5.74
C GLU A 348 -34.75 -17.71 4.96
N ASN A 349 -33.98 -16.79 4.38
CA ASN A 349 -34.51 -15.75 3.50
C ASN A 349 -35.20 -16.33 2.26
N PHE A 350 -34.63 -17.36 1.62
CA PHE A 350 -35.28 -18.04 0.49
C PHE A 350 -36.55 -18.80 0.91
N GLU A 351 -36.55 -19.45 2.06
CA GLU A 351 -37.67 -20.27 2.52
C GLU A 351 -38.83 -19.43 3.08
N LYS A 352 -38.53 -18.51 4.00
CA LYS A 352 -39.53 -17.74 4.75
C LYS A 352 -39.84 -16.38 4.14
N GLN A 353 -39.03 -15.92 3.18
CA GLN A 353 -39.29 -14.68 2.45
C GLN A 353 -39.49 -13.51 3.45
N LYS A 354 -40.63 -12.83 3.39
CA LYS A 354 -40.96 -11.69 4.28
C LYS A 354 -41.01 -12.05 5.77
N GLU A 355 -41.10 -13.33 6.11
CA GLU A 355 -41.20 -13.83 7.48
C GLU A 355 -39.84 -14.29 8.05
N SER A 356 -38.75 -14.16 7.29
CA SER A 356 -37.41 -14.51 7.75
C SER A 356 -36.91 -13.54 8.83
N ASN A 357 -36.26 -14.06 9.87
CA ASN A 357 -35.60 -13.24 10.88
C ASN A 357 -34.27 -12.65 10.39
N TYR A 358 -33.76 -13.12 9.26
CA TYR A 358 -32.45 -12.78 8.72
C TYR A 358 -32.51 -11.85 7.50
N LEU A 359 -33.66 -11.21 7.23
CA LEU A 359 -33.79 -10.29 6.09
C LEU A 359 -32.74 -9.19 6.14
N ASP A 360 -32.55 -8.58 7.30
CA ASP A 360 -31.63 -7.45 7.51
C ASP A 360 -30.16 -7.87 7.62
N TRP A 361 -29.85 -9.17 7.56
CA TRP A 361 -28.47 -9.64 7.42
C TRP A 361 -27.94 -9.42 5.99
N TYR A 362 -28.82 -9.15 5.02
CA TYR A 362 -28.49 -8.95 3.61
C TYR A 362 -29.22 -7.73 3.05
N TYR A 363 -28.75 -7.21 1.93
CA TYR A 363 -29.43 -6.11 1.22
C TYR A 363 -30.46 -6.66 0.24
N ILE A 364 -31.66 -6.99 0.72
CA ILE A 364 -32.76 -7.51 -0.11
C ILE A 364 -33.41 -6.39 -0.94
N LYS A 365 -33.53 -6.61 -2.26
CA LYS A 365 -34.08 -5.65 -3.23
C LYS A 365 -35.55 -5.86 -3.52
N GLN A 366 -36.01 -7.11 -3.62
CA GLN A 366 -37.40 -7.44 -3.98
C GLN A 366 -37.83 -8.82 -3.49
N PHE A 367 -39.15 -9.04 -3.51
CA PHE A 367 -39.79 -10.34 -3.28
C PHE A 367 -40.49 -10.83 -4.56
N PRO A 368 -40.57 -12.15 -4.81
CA PRO A 368 -39.93 -13.22 -4.05
C PRO A 368 -38.40 -13.14 -4.15
N ILE A 369 -37.73 -13.46 -3.04
CA ILE A 369 -36.28 -13.63 -2.96
C ILE A 369 -35.97 -14.94 -3.70
N GLU A 370 -35.32 -14.80 -4.84
CA GLU A 370 -34.80 -15.89 -5.67
C GLU A 370 -33.30 -15.69 -5.85
N GLU A 371 -32.53 -16.75 -6.10
CA GLU A 371 -31.08 -16.70 -6.34
C GLU A 371 -30.75 -15.96 -7.65
N LYS A 372 -30.88 -14.63 -7.62
CA LYS A 372 -30.73 -13.72 -8.74
C LYS A 372 -30.21 -12.37 -8.25
N PRO A 373 -29.33 -11.69 -9.00
CA PRO A 373 -28.77 -10.39 -8.59
C PRO A 373 -29.82 -9.26 -8.52
N THR A 374 -30.99 -9.47 -9.12
CA THR A 374 -32.14 -8.56 -9.02
C THR A 374 -32.86 -8.67 -7.67
N SER A 375 -32.70 -9.77 -6.93
CA SER A 375 -33.39 -10.04 -5.68
C SER A 375 -32.67 -9.46 -4.46
N TYR A 376 -31.34 -9.32 -4.50
CA TYR A 376 -30.49 -8.83 -3.41
C TYR A 376 -29.14 -8.29 -3.93
N GLU A 377 -28.38 -7.57 -3.12
CA GLU A 377 -26.98 -7.22 -3.44
C GLU A 377 -26.05 -8.43 -3.32
N SER A 378 -25.13 -8.56 -4.27
CA SER A 378 -24.23 -9.70 -4.36
C SER A 378 -22.90 -9.27 -4.95
N TRP A 379 -21.82 -9.91 -4.50
CA TRP A 379 -20.46 -9.53 -4.86
C TRP A 379 -20.28 -9.58 -6.38
N GLN A 380 -19.98 -8.43 -6.98
CA GLN A 380 -19.87 -8.23 -8.43
C GLN A 380 -21.07 -8.76 -9.26
N GLY A 381 -22.25 -8.90 -8.64
CA GLY A 381 -23.45 -9.46 -9.27
C GLY A 381 -23.48 -10.99 -9.37
N TYR A 382 -22.58 -11.72 -8.70
CA TYR A 382 -22.65 -13.18 -8.61
C TYR A 382 -23.71 -13.58 -7.58
N ALA A 383 -24.89 -14.03 -8.03
CA ALA A 383 -26.00 -14.39 -7.15
C ALA A 383 -25.64 -15.42 -6.06
N SER A 384 -24.67 -16.29 -6.31
CA SER A 384 -24.16 -17.28 -5.35
C SER A 384 -23.39 -16.68 -4.17
N LEU A 385 -23.11 -15.36 -4.19
CA LEU A 385 -22.32 -14.61 -3.21
C LEU A 385 -23.12 -13.41 -2.65
N PRO A 386 -24.23 -13.63 -1.92
CA PRO A 386 -25.03 -12.57 -1.31
C PRO A 386 -24.20 -11.73 -0.33
N GLU A 387 -24.26 -10.40 -0.46
CA GLU A 387 -23.51 -9.45 0.36
C GLU A 387 -24.14 -9.26 1.74
N LEU A 388 -23.30 -9.34 2.77
CA LEU A 388 -23.73 -9.14 4.14
C LEU A 388 -23.91 -7.66 4.45
N ASN A 389 -24.97 -7.36 5.19
CA ASN A 389 -25.14 -6.08 5.86
C ASN A 389 -24.21 -6.03 7.07
N ILE A 390 -22.96 -5.64 6.83
CA ILE A 390 -21.90 -5.56 7.84
C ILE A 390 -22.18 -4.54 8.95
N ASP A 391 -23.22 -3.71 8.84
CA ASP A 391 -23.68 -2.82 9.90
C ASP A 391 -24.70 -3.45 10.85
N ASN A 392 -25.31 -4.57 10.47
CA ASN A 392 -26.24 -5.29 11.31
C ASN A 392 -25.52 -5.77 12.59
N PRO A 393 -26.03 -5.45 13.79
CA PRO A 393 -25.39 -5.82 15.05
C PRO A 393 -25.32 -7.34 15.27
N GLU A 394 -26.26 -8.12 14.71
CA GLU A 394 -26.24 -9.58 14.79
C GLU A 394 -25.19 -10.19 13.88
N VAL A 395 -24.99 -9.63 12.67
CA VAL A 395 -23.89 -10.02 11.76
C VAL A 395 -22.54 -9.73 12.42
N LYS A 396 -22.38 -8.53 13.00
CA LYS A 396 -21.21 -8.20 13.82
C LYS A 396 -21.02 -9.23 14.94
N ALA A 397 -22.02 -9.46 15.78
CA ALA A 397 -21.93 -10.42 16.88
C ALA A 397 -21.56 -11.84 16.41
N PHE A 398 -22.09 -12.27 15.27
CA PHE A 398 -21.72 -13.53 14.64
C PHE A 398 -20.24 -13.55 14.24
N PHE A 399 -19.72 -12.50 13.59
CA PHE A 399 -18.29 -12.40 13.27
C PHE A 399 -17.39 -12.37 14.51
N ASN A 400 -17.80 -11.74 15.62
CA ASN A 400 -17.07 -11.84 16.88
C ASN A 400 -16.95 -13.28 17.37
N ARG A 401 -18.02 -14.08 17.22
CA ARG A 401 -17.99 -15.51 17.54
C ARG A 401 -17.04 -16.28 16.62
N VAL A 402 -17.03 -15.98 15.32
CA VAL A 402 -16.10 -16.60 14.36
C VAL A 402 -14.65 -16.28 14.72
N ILE A 403 -14.32 -14.99 14.87
CA ILE A 403 -12.98 -14.52 15.25
C ILE A 403 -12.57 -15.17 16.57
N GLY A 404 -13.40 -15.08 17.61
CA GLY A 404 -13.11 -15.66 18.92
C GLY A 404 -12.84 -17.16 18.85
N LYS A 405 -13.67 -17.93 18.13
CA LYS A 405 -13.50 -19.39 17.99
C LYS A 405 -12.13 -19.74 17.42
N TRP A 406 -11.76 -19.17 16.29
CA TRP A 406 -10.53 -19.57 15.59
C TRP A 406 -9.27 -19.00 16.25
N MET A 407 -9.34 -17.78 16.81
CA MET A 407 -8.25 -17.24 17.63
C MET A 407 -8.01 -18.10 18.89
N MET A 408 -9.05 -18.63 19.54
CA MET A 408 -8.90 -19.58 20.65
C MET A 408 -8.31 -20.93 20.23
N LYS A 409 -8.40 -21.29 18.94
CA LYS A 409 -7.69 -22.43 18.35
C LYS A 409 -6.26 -22.07 17.90
N ASN A 410 -5.73 -20.96 18.39
CA ASN A 410 -4.34 -20.55 18.27
C ASN A 410 -3.88 -20.29 16.83
N ILE A 411 -4.74 -19.70 15.99
CA ILE A 411 -4.26 -19.12 14.73
C ILE A 411 -3.45 -17.86 14.99
N ASP A 412 -2.50 -17.56 14.11
CA ASP A 412 -1.61 -16.40 14.26
C ASP A 412 -2.16 -15.14 13.56
N GLY A 413 -3.29 -15.22 12.87
CA GLY A 413 -3.84 -14.07 12.16
C GLY A 413 -4.86 -14.39 11.07
N TRP A 414 -5.24 -13.33 10.35
CA TRP A 414 -6.27 -13.35 9.31
C TRP A 414 -5.80 -12.64 8.03
N ARG A 415 -6.04 -13.26 6.88
CA ARG A 415 -6.12 -12.60 5.57
C ARG A 415 -7.57 -12.24 5.32
N LEU A 416 -7.83 -11.03 4.86
CA LEU A 416 -9.19 -10.51 4.69
C LEU A 416 -9.52 -10.40 3.21
N ASP A 417 -10.47 -11.23 2.79
CA ASP A 417 -10.98 -11.28 1.41
C ASP A 417 -11.77 -10.02 1.04
N ALA A 418 -11.63 -9.60 -0.22
CA ALA A 418 -12.42 -8.51 -0.80
C ALA A 418 -12.44 -7.27 0.11
N ALA A 419 -11.28 -6.93 0.69
CA ALA A 419 -11.21 -5.90 1.74
C ALA A 419 -11.68 -4.52 1.26
N ASP A 420 -11.60 -4.27 -0.06
CA ASP A 420 -12.07 -3.05 -0.72
C ASP A 420 -13.59 -2.96 -0.93
N GLN A 421 -14.30 -4.08 -0.80
CA GLN A 421 -15.76 -4.13 -0.89
C GLN A 421 -16.42 -3.82 0.44
N VAL A 422 -15.68 -3.96 1.55
CA VAL A 422 -16.17 -3.69 2.90
C VAL A 422 -15.75 -2.27 3.33
N PRO A 423 -16.68 -1.47 3.88
CA PRO A 423 -16.35 -0.13 4.35
C PRO A 423 -15.21 -0.10 5.38
N LYS A 424 -14.26 0.83 5.19
CA LYS A 424 -13.08 1.00 6.06
C LYS A 424 -13.39 1.10 7.56
N TYR A 425 -14.52 1.71 7.92
CA TYR A 425 -14.90 1.84 9.33
C TYR A 425 -15.16 0.49 10.01
N PHE A 426 -15.58 -0.52 9.25
CA PHE A 426 -15.75 -1.87 9.78
C PHE A 426 -14.39 -2.48 10.11
N TRP A 427 -13.38 -2.27 9.26
CA TRP A 427 -12.04 -2.76 9.54
C TRP A 427 -11.40 -2.05 10.73
N ASN A 428 -11.32 -0.72 10.73
CA ASN A 428 -10.58 0.04 11.74
C ASN A 428 -11.29 0.21 13.09
N ASN A 429 -12.63 0.25 13.14
CA ASN A 429 -13.37 0.49 14.38
C ASN A 429 -13.92 -0.79 15.00
N TYR A 430 -13.97 -1.88 14.23
CA TYR A 430 -14.62 -3.11 14.66
C TYR A 430 -13.72 -4.34 14.54
N PHE A 431 -13.37 -4.75 13.32
CA PHE A 431 -12.69 -6.01 13.09
C PHE A 431 -11.27 -6.03 13.67
N TYR A 432 -10.44 -5.06 13.26
CA TYR A 432 -9.04 -4.99 13.66
C TYR A 432 -8.87 -4.83 15.18
N PRO A 433 -9.56 -3.89 15.86
CA PRO A 433 -9.51 -3.81 17.33
C PRO A 433 -9.98 -5.09 18.02
N ASN A 434 -11.00 -5.77 17.49
CA ASN A 434 -11.48 -7.02 18.08
C ASN A 434 -10.42 -8.12 18.03
N VAL A 435 -9.78 -8.34 16.86
CA VAL A 435 -8.68 -9.30 16.73
C VAL A 435 -7.53 -8.95 17.68
N LYS A 436 -7.11 -7.68 17.69
CA LYS A 436 -6.01 -7.20 18.54
C LYS A 436 -6.32 -7.28 20.03
N SER A 437 -7.58 -7.17 20.43
CA SER A 437 -8.00 -7.33 21.83
C SER A 437 -7.89 -8.76 22.34
N ILE A 438 -7.98 -9.75 21.43
CA ILE A 438 -7.82 -11.17 21.76
C ILE A 438 -6.34 -11.53 21.79
N ASN A 439 -5.58 -11.06 20.80
CA ASN A 439 -4.14 -11.26 20.71
C ASN A 439 -3.49 -10.09 19.95
N GLU A 440 -2.71 -9.27 20.64
CA GLU A 440 -2.02 -8.11 20.05
C GLU A 440 -1.00 -8.51 18.97
N GLU A 441 -0.44 -9.72 19.09
CA GLU A 441 0.51 -10.30 18.13
C GLU A 441 -0.16 -10.99 16.94
N ALA A 442 -1.49 -11.01 16.85
CA ALA A 442 -2.19 -11.57 15.69
C ALA A 442 -1.97 -10.69 14.46
N PHE A 443 -1.54 -11.28 13.34
CA PHE A 443 -1.27 -10.55 12.11
C PHE A 443 -2.52 -10.45 11.22
N VAL A 444 -2.94 -9.23 10.90
CA VAL A 444 -4.10 -8.97 10.03
C VAL A 444 -3.63 -8.39 8.70
N VAL A 445 -3.93 -9.05 7.59
CA VAL A 445 -3.53 -8.62 6.25
C VAL A 445 -4.74 -8.46 5.34
N GLY A 446 -4.85 -7.31 4.69
CA GLY A 446 -5.92 -7.05 3.72
C GLY A 446 -5.57 -7.52 2.32
N GLU A 447 -6.52 -8.12 1.61
CA GLU A 447 -6.46 -8.22 0.16
C GLU A 447 -6.79 -6.86 -0.46
N TYR A 448 -5.77 -6.16 -0.97
CA TYR A 448 -5.97 -4.89 -1.64
C TYR A 448 -4.96 -4.72 -2.78
N TRP A 449 -5.46 -4.46 -3.99
CA TRP A 449 -4.65 -4.49 -5.21
C TRP A 449 -3.99 -3.15 -5.53
N LYS A 450 -4.31 -2.08 -4.79
CA LYS A 450 -3.93 -0.69 -5.08
C LYS A 450 -3.18 -0.05 -3.89
N ASP A 451 -2.96 1.27 -3.97
CA ASP A 451 -2.36 2.05 -2.89
C ASP A 451 -3.27 2.03 -1.64
N SER A 452 -2.76 1.43 -0.56
CA SER A 452 -3.47 1.14 0.69
C SER A 452 -3.28 2.22 1.75
N THR A 453 -2.75 3.41 1.40
CA THR A 453 -2.43 4.48 2.37
C THR A 453 -3.61 4.79 3.30
N GLU A 454 -4.83 4.79 2.77
CA GLU A 454 -6.05 5.07 3.52
C GLU A 454 -6.36 4.06 4.64
N TYR A 455 -5.95 2.81 4.51
CA TYR A 455 -6.14 1.76 5.52
C TYR A 455 -5.15 1.86 6.69
N PHE A 456 -4.09 2.65 6.51
CA PHE A 456 -3.07 2.83 7.54
C PHE A 456 -3.22 4.14 8.32
N GLN A 457 -3.97 5.12 7.80
CA GLN A 457 -4.28 6.37 8.53
C GLN A 457 -5.10 6.10 9.79
N ALA A 458 -6.12 5.24 9.64
CA ALA A 458 -6.84 4.61 10.72
C ALA A 458 -6.55 3.11 10.63
N PRO A 459 -5.63 2.58 11.46
CA PRO A 459 -5.10 1.23 11.34
C PRO A 459 -6.21 0.19 11.17
N SER A 460 -6.27 -0.36 9.96
CA SER A 460 -7.22 -1.41 9.58
C SER A 460 -6.52 -2.76 9.47
N PHE A 461 -5.24 -2.77 9.08
CA PHE A 461 -4.42 -3.96 8.83
C PHE A 461 -2.98 -3.74 9.30
N ASP A 462 -2.29 -4.83 9.60
CA ASP A 462 -0.84 -4.87 9.86
C ASP A 462 0.00 -4.97 8.57
N GLY A 463 -0.64 -5.30 7.46
CA GLY A 463 -0.03 -5.41 6.14
C GLY A 463 -1.09 -5.55 5.05
N VAL A 464 -0.66 -5.59 3.79
CA VAL A 464 -1.54 -5.88 2.64
C VAL A 464 -0.84 -6.83 1.68
N MET A 465 -1.62 -7.54 0.88
CA MET A 465 -1.12 -8.27 -0.29
C MET A 465 -0.58 -7.27 -1.32
N ASN A 466 0.74 -7.21 -1.48
CA ASN A 466 1.42 -6.15 -2.21
C ASN A 466 1.44 -6.40 -3.73
N TYR A 467 0.27 -6.33 -4.37
CA TYR A 467 0.14 -6.47 -5.83
C TYR A 467 0.88 -5.36 -6.59
N LEU A 468 1.07 -4.17 -5.97
CA LEU A 468 1.90 -3.11 -6.54
C LEU A 468 3.36 -3.55 -6.70
N PHE A 469 3.91 -4.29 -5.73
CA PHE A 469 5.23 -4.92 -5.87
C PHE A 469 5.25 -5.96 -6.98
N LYS A 470 4.25 -6.86 -7.01
CA LYS A 470 4.14 -7.92 -8.02
C LYS A 470 4.26 -7.34 -9.44
N ASP A 471 3.42 -6.37 -9.76
CA ASP A 471 3.34 -5.80 -11.10
C ASP A 471 4.62 -5.03 -11.48
N ALA A 472 5.19 -4.28 -10.53
CA ALA A 472 6.45 -3.58 -10.74
C ALA A 472 7.62 -4.55 -10.96
N ALA A 473 7.72 -5.61 -10.15
CA ALA A 473 8.77 -6.62 -10.23
C ALA A 473 8.68 -7.39 -11.56
N LEU A 474 7.48 -7.83 -11.95
CA LEU A 474 7.23 -8.53 -13.20
C LEU A 474 7.61 -7.66 -14.41
N LEU A 475 7.13 -6.41 -14.45
CA LEU A 475 7.45 -5.48 -15.53
C LEU A 475 8.97 -5.27 -15.64
N TYR A 476 9.66 -5.14 -14.51
CA TYR A 476 11.10 -4.96 -14.48
C TYR A 476 11.86 -6.16 -15.06
N VAL A 477 11.61 -7.38 -14.58
CA VAL A 477 12.36 -8.56 -15.05
C VAL A 477 12.01 -8.96 -16.49
N LYS A 478 10.85 -8.55 -17.01
CA LYS A 478 10.50 -8.66 -18.44
C LYS A 478 11.14 -7.53 -19.26
N ASN A 479 12.45 -7.33 -19.10
CA ASN A 479 13.27 -6.37 -19.85
C ASN A 479 12.88 -4.89 -19.61
N GLY A 480 12.18 -4.61 -18.51
CA GLY A 480 11.74 -3.27 -18.10
C GLY A 480 12.87 -2.40 -17.55
N GLN A 481 12.50 -1.18 -17.18
CA GLN A 481 13.41 -0.15 -16.68
C GLN A 481 13.53 -0.21 -15.15
N ALA A 482 14.76 -0.22 -14.62
CA ALA A 482 15.04 -0.23 -13.18
C ALA A 482 14.45 1.00 -12.49
N LYS A 483 14.53 2.18 -13.14
CA LYS A 483 13.92 3.41 -12.63
C LYS A 483 12.41 3.28 -12.45
N THR A 484 11.70 2.65 -13.39
CA THR A 484 10.25 2.45 -13.27
C THR A 484 9.89 1.57 -12.08
N PHE A 485 10.68 0.52 -11.80
CA PHE A 485 10.51 -0.30 -10.60
C PHE A 485 10.68 0.53 -9.32
N VAL A 486 11.76 1.31 -9.24
CA VAL A 486 12.06 2.18 -8.09
C VAL A 486 10.97 3.22 -7.88
N ASP A 487 10.57 3.94 -8.93
CA ASP A 487 9.53 4.98 -8.85
C ASP A 487 8.18 4.38 -8.41
N SER A 488 7.83 3.20 -8.92
CA SER A 488 6.56 2.53 -8.60
C SER A 488 6.53 2.01 -7.17
N THR A 489 7.64 1.46 -6.69
CA THR A 489 7.73 0.91 -5.33
C THR A 489 7.91 1.99 -4.26
N ASN A 490 8.75 2.99 -4.53
CA ASN A 490 8.92 4.13 -3.62
C ASN A 490 7.62 4.91 -3.42
N ARG A 491 6.73 4.96 -4.43
CA ARG A 491 5.44 5.65 -4.31
C ARG A 491 4.60 5.17 -3.12
N TYR A 492 4.56 3.86 -2.85
CA TYR A 492 3.83 3.34 -1.69
C TYR A 492 4.72 3.28 -0.44
N LEU A 493 6.01 2.92 -0.55
CA LEU A 493 6.94 2.86 0.58
C LEU A 493 7.06 4.21 1.30
N ASN A 494 7.04 5.30 0.55
CA ASN A 494 7.14 6.66 1.08
C ASN A 494 5.87 7.08 1.86
N LYS A 495 4.70 6.60 1.43
CA LYS A 495 3.41 6.96 2.02
C LYS A 495 3.02 6.09 3.21
N TYR A 496 3.40 4.81 3.19
CA TYR A 496 2.98 3.88 4.24
C TYR A 496 3.75 4.15 5.54
N PRO A 497 3.12 3.89 6.71
CA PRO A 497 3.82 3.92 7.98
C PRO A 497 5.07 3.02 7.98
N PRO A 498 6.20 3.48 8.54
CA PRO A 498 7.41 2.66 8.68
C PRO A 498 7.17 1.31 9.37
N GLN A 499 6.21 1.23 10.29
CA GLN A 499 5.89 -0.01 10.99
C GLN A 499 5.40 -1.14 10.07
N VAL A 500 4.83 -0.80 8.91
CA VAL A 500 4.15 -1.73 7.98
C VAL A 500 5.07 -2.20 6.85
N VAL A 501 6.07 -1.41 6.46
CA VAL A 501 6.81 -1.69 5.21
C VAL A 501 7.48 -3.06 5.21
N HIS A 502 7.88 -3.57 6.38
CA HIS A 502 8.50 -4.88 6.52
C HIS A 502 7.50 -6.05 6.59
N SER A 503 6.21 -5.81 6.79
CA SER A 503 5.15 -6.84 6.83
C SER A 503 4.28 -6.89 5.59
N LEU A 504 4.51 -6.03 4.60
CA LEU A 504 3.83 -6.10 3.30
C LEU A 504 4.07 -7.46 2.65
N TRP A 505 3.00 -8.16 2.26
CA TRP A 505 3.10 -9.46 1.60
C TRP A 505 3.51 -9.29 0.15
N ASN A 506 4.81 -9.31 -0.12
CA ASN A 506 5.39 -9.25 -1.45
C ASN A 506 5.19 -10.58 -2.16
N LEU A 507 4.07 -10.72 -2.84
CA LEU A 507 3.74 -11.88 -3.68
C LEU A 507 4.20 -11.69 -5.13
N LEU A 508 4.45 -12.79 -5.82
CA LEU A 508 4.67 -12.82 -7.28
C LEU A 508 3.47 -13.41 -8.05
N GLY A 509 2.68 -14.22 -7.36
CA GLY A 509 1.45 -14.82 -7.83
C GLY A 509 0.57 -15.18 -6.64
N SER A 510 -0.68 -15.51 -6.92
CA SER A 510 -1.66 -16.04 -5.97
C SER A 510 -2.66 -16.91 -6.73
N HIS A 511 -3.63 -17.45 -6.00
CA HIS A 511 -4.77 -18.14 -6.57
C HIS A 511 -5.72 -17.30 -7.46
N ASP A 512 -5.49 -15.99 -7.61
CA ASP A 512 -6.31 -15.09 -8.45
C ASP A 512 -5.52 -14.52 -9.64
N THR A 513 -4.35 -15.09 -9.93
CA THR A 513 -3.45 -14.57 -10.96
C THR A 513 -2.80 -15.71 -11.71
N GLU A 514 -2.58 -15.51 -13.01
CA GLU A 514 -1.71 -16.38 -13.81
C GLU A 514 -0.39 -16.69 -13.08
N ARG A 515 0.06 -17.95 -13.21
CA ARG A 515 1.29 -18.45 -12.59
C ARG A 515 2.48 -17.63 -13.06
N ILE A 516 3.33 -17.21 -12.11
CA ILE A 516 4.44 -16.32 -12.44
C ILE A 516 5.38 -16.92 -13.48
N PHE A 517 5.63 -18.24 -13.44
CA PHE A 517 6.51 -18.89 -14.41
C PHE A 517 5.93 -18.85 -15.84
N THR A 518 4.61 -18.97 -15.98
CA THR A 518 3.91 -18.76 -17.27
C THR A 518 4.01 -17.30 -17.72
N MET A 519 3.80 -16.34 -16.82
CA MET A 519 3.95 -14.91 -17.14
C MET A 519 5.37 -14.54 -17.58
N LEU A 520 6.38 -15.32 -17.18
CA LEU A 520 7.79 -15.15 -17.54
C LEU A 520 8.21 -15.94 -18.78
N ASP A 521 7.24 -16.46 -19.55
CA ASP A 521 7.49 -17.23 -20.76
C ASP A 521 8.33 -18.49 -20.48
N GLU A 522 8.18 -19.05 -19.26
CA GLU A 522 8.91 -20.23 -18.76
C GLU A 522 10.45 -20.05 -18.76
N ASP A 523 10.93 -18.80 -18.66
CA ASP A 523 12.36 -18.44 -18.59
C ASP A 523 12.89 -18.63 -17.15
N VAL A 524 13.67 -19.69 -16.93
CA VAL A 524 14.26 -20.06 -15.63
C VAL A 524 15.12 -18.94 -15.03
N GLU A 525 15.90 -18.22 -15.86
CA GLU A 525 16.76 -17.15 -15.36
C GLU A 525 15.92 -15.96 -14.88
N ARG A 526 14.84 -15.61 -15.59
CA ARG A 526 13.90 -14.58 -15.10
C ARG A 526 13.20 -15.01 -13.83
N MET A 527 12.86 -16.30 -13.70
CA MET A 527 12.23 -16.83 -12.48
C MET A 527 13.18 -16.71 -11.27
N LYS A 528 14.46 -17.03 -11.45
CA LYS A 528 15.50 -16.84 -10.42
C LYS A 528 15.71 -15.37 -10.10
N MET A 529 15.74 -14.48 -11.10
CA MET A 529 15.89 -13.05 -10.85
C MET A 529 14.72 -12.44 -10.07
N ILE A 530 13.47 -12.76 -10.45
CA ILE A 530 12.29 -12.16 -9.79
C ILE A 530 12.13 -12.68 -8.36
N SER A 531 12.45 -13.94 -8.11
CA SER A 531 12.41 -14.51 -6.76
C SER A 531 13.58 -14.03 -5.92
N ALA A 532 14.76 -13.82 -6.50
CA ALA A 532 15.86 -13.12 -5.82
C ALA A 532 15.48 -11.68 -5.44
N LEU A 533 14.81 -10.95 -6.33
CA LEU A 533 14.25 -9.62 -6.02
C LEU A 533 13.22 -9.71 -4.89
N GLN A 534 12.25 -10.62 -4.97
CA GLN A 534 11.24 -10.85 -3.92
C GLN A 534 11.88 -11.11 -2.55
N MET A 535 12.90 -11.97 -2.50
CA MET A 535 13.55 -12.41 -1.26
C MET A 535 14.50 -11.36 -0.66
N THR A 536 14.89 -10.34 -1.43
CA THR A 536 15.83 -9.31 -0.98
C THR A 536 15.21 -7.93 -0.85
N PHE A 537 14.03 -7.70 -1.43
CA PHE A 537 13.30 -6.45 -1.30
C PHE A 537 12.69 -6.26 0.10
N VAL A 538 12.35 -5.01 0.43
CA VAL A 538 11.68 -4.65 1.70
C VAL A 538 10.25 -5.19 1.72
N GLY A 539 9.85 -5.81 2.84
CA GLY A 539 8.58 -6.52 3.00
C GLY A 539 8.77 -7.99 3.33
N ALA A 540 7.69 -8.75 3.37
CA ALA A 540 7.62 -10.17 3.67
C ALA A 540 7.26 -10.97 2.40
N PRO A 541 8.14 -11.84 1.87
CA PRO A 541 7.85 -12.66 0.70
C PRO A 541 6.65 -13.59 0.92
N LEU A 542 5.73 -13.66 -0.06
CA LEU A 542 4.66 -14.66 -0.11
C LEU A 542 4.83 -15.52 -1.38
N ILE A 543 5.08 -16.81 -1.20
CA ILE A 543 5.21 -17.80 -2.28
C ILE A 543 3.86 -18.48 -2.50
N TYR A 544 3.38 -18.58 -3.74
CA TYR A 544 2.18 -19.37 -4.06
C TYR A 544 2.56 -20.81 -4.38
N TYR A 545 1.85 -21.78 -3.77
CA TYR A 545 2.29 -23.18 -3.82
C TYR A 545 2.57 -23.68 -5.24
N GLY A 546 3.77 -24.21 -5.47
CA GLY A 546 4.18 -24.73 -6.76
C GLY A 546 5.01 -23.77 -7.61
N ASP A 547 5.01 -22.47 -7.29
CA ASP A 547 5.88 -21.52 -8.00
C ASP A 547 7.36 -21.85 -7.74
N GLU A 548 7.68 -22.37 -6.56
CA GLU A 548 9.04 -22.80 -6.18
C GLU A 548 9.54 -24.03 -6.93
N ILE A 549 8.67 -24.76 -7.64
CA ILE A 549 9.05 -25.89 -8.51
C ILE A 549 8.77 -25.59 -9.99
N GLY A 550 8.39 -24.36 -10.32
CA GLY A 550 8.11 -23.93 -11.70
C GLY A 550 6.76 -24.42 -12.26
N MET A 551 5.71 -24.48 -11.44
CA MET A 551 4.37 -24.80 -11.95
C MET A 551 3.87 -23.74 -12.95
N THR A 552 3.21 -24.21 -14.01
CA THR A 552 2.62 -23.36 -15.06
C THR A 552 1.09 -23.41 -15.07
N GLY A 553 0.46 -22.34 -15.52
CA GLY A 553 -0.98 -22.20 -15.58
C GLY A 553 -1.41 -20.78 -15.86
N GLY A 554 -2.41 -20.63 -16.74
CA GLY A 554 -3.07 -19.34 -16.99
C GLY A 554 -3.86 -18.83 -15.78
N ASN A 555 -4.72 -17.84 -15.99
CA ASN A 555 -5.63 -17.34 -14.94
C ASN A 555 -6.62 -18.42 -14.45
N ASP A 556 -7.33 -18.09 -13.36
CA ASP A 556 -8.39 -18.91 -12.75
C ASP A 556 -9.26 -19.61 -13.81
N PRO A 557 -9.34 -20.95 -13.79
CA PRO A 557 -8.88 -21.89 -12.74
C PRO A 557 -7.55 -22.60 -13.01
N PHE A 558 -6.82 -22.21 -14.06
CA PHE A 558 -5.60 -22.91 -14.47
C PHE A 558 -4.40 -22.64 -13.56
N ASP A 559 -4.47 -21.58 -12.76
CA ASP A 559 -3.55 -21.25 -11.67
C ASP A 559 -3.74 -22.16 -10.44
N ARG A 560 -4.84 -22.92 -10.36
CA ARG A 560 -5.19 -23.79 -9.22
C ARG A 560 -5.03 -25.29 -9.55
N LYS A 561 -4.07 -25.66 -10.40
CA LYS A 561 -3.77 -27.07 -10.70
C LYS A 561 -3.25 -27.83 -9.46
N PRO A 562 -3.52 -29.14 -9.33
CA PRO A 562 -2.97 -29.94 -8.24
C PRO A 562 -1.44 -29.90 -8.20
N PHE A 563 -0.88 -29.82 -6.99
CA PHE A 563 0.57 -29.80 -6.78
C PHE A 563 1.20 -31.14 -7.19
N PRO A 564 2.21 -31.16 -8.09
CA PRO A 564 2.76 -32.40 -8.60
C PRO A 564 3.78 -33.00 -7.61
N TRP A 565 3.37 -33.82 -6.65
CA TRP A 565 4.28 -34.42 -5.64
C TRP A 565 5.34 -35.39 -6.20
N LYS A 566 5.30 -35.69 -7.50
CA LYS A 566 6.33 -36.45 -8.20
C LYS A 566 7.52 -35.54 -8.51
N LYS A 567 8.65 -35.75 -7.82
CA LYS A 567 9.86 -34.90 -7.95
C LYS A 567 10.38 -34.82 -9.40
N GLU A 568 10.18 -35.86 -10.20
CA GLU A 568 10.54 -35.83 -11.62
C GLU A 568 9.77 -34.79 -12.47
N MET A 569 8.70 -34.21 -11.93
CA MET A 569 7.94 -33.12 -12.55
C MET A 569 8.42 -31.72 -12.10
N TRP A 570 9.38 -31.64 -11.18
CA TRP A 570 9.84 -30.37 -10.62
C TRP A 570 10.95 -29.78 -11.48
N ASN A 571 10.97 -28.46 -11.58
CA ASN A 571 12.18 -27.75 -11.95
C ASN A 571 13.10 -27.65 -10.74
N GLU A 572 14.02 -28.62 -10.60
CA GLU A 572 14.98 -28.70 -9.49
C GLU A 572 15.92 -27.48 -9.42
N GLU A 573 16.19 -26.80 -10.54
CA GLU A 573 16.99 -25.58 -10.53
C GLU A 573 16.26 -24.44 -9.81
N ILE A 574 14.97 -24.24 -10.13
CA ILE A 574 14.12 -23.25 -9.46
C ILE A 574 13.96 -23.62 -7.97
N PHE A 575 13.70 -24.89 -7.66
CA PHE A 575 13.52 -25.34 -6.27
C PHE A 575 14.75 -25.11 -5.40
N ASN A 576 15.93 -25.49 -5.89
CA ASN A 576 17.18 -25.25 -5.16
C ASN A 576 17.51 -23.76 -5.05
N HIS A 577 17.15 -22.95 -6.05
CA HIS A 577 17.25 -21.49 -5.97
C HIS A 577 16.39 -20.92 -4.83
N TYR A 578 15.11 -21.28 -4.75
CA TYR A 578 14.22 -20.83 -3.67
C TYR A 578 14.75 -21.20 -2.29
N LYS A 579 15.15 -22.46 -2.09
CA LYS A 579 15.75 -22.92 -0.82
C LYS A 579 16.93 -22.06 -0.40
N LYS A 580 17.83 -21.77 -1.35
CA LYS A 580 19.02 -20.97 -1.11
C LYS A 580 18.68 -19.52 -0.76
N MET A 581 17.74 -18.91 -1.48
CA MET A 581 17.29 -17.55 -1.23
C MET A 581 16.53 -17.39 0.10
N ILE A 582 15.68 -18.36 0.44
CA ILE A 582 14.96 -18.40 1.72
C ILE A 582 15.96 -18.53 2.87
N GLU A 583 16.93 -19.44 2.77
CA GLU A 583 17.94 -19.60 3.82
C GLU A 583 18.80 -18.34 3.96
N LEU A 584 19.25 -17.76 2.85
CA LEU A 584 20.01 -16.51 2.86
C LEU A 584 19.25 -15.39 3.57
N ARG A 585 17.95 -15.24 3.27
CA ARG A 585 17.09 -14.27 3.95
C ARG A 585 16.94 -14.57 5.43
N LYS A 586 16.81 -15.84 5.85
CA LYS A 586 16.68 -16.23 7.25
C LYS A 586 17.92 -15.89 8.08
N ILE A 587 19.11 -16.04 7.51
CA ILE A 587 20.36 -15.79 8.23
C ILE A 587 20.78 -14.30 8.21
N ARG A 588 20.24 -13.49 7.30
CA ARG A 588 20.59 -12.07 7.14
C ARG A 588 19.47 -11.15 7.63
N GLU A 589 19.73 -10.48 8.75
CA GLU A 589 18.84 -9.47 9.34
C GLU A 589 18.61 -8.29 8.39
N SER A 590 19.61 -7.92 7.58
CA SER A 590 19.48 -6.88 6.54
C SER A 590 18.34 -7.18 5.57
N LEU A 591 18.21 -8.43 5.12
CA LEU A 591 17.19 -8.82 4.15
C LEU A 591 15.79 -8.85 4.77
N GLN A 592 15.68 -9.17 6.05
CA GLN A 592 14.40 -9.19 6.78
C GLN A 592 13.90 -7.78 7.09
N ILE A 593 14.71 -6.98 7.77
CA ILE A 593 14.27 -5.71 8.39
C ILE A 593 15.21 -4.53 8.13
N GLY A 594 16.21 -4.68 7.25
CA GLY A 594 17.15 -3.60 6.95
C GLY A 594 16.54 -2.44 6.15
N ASP A 595 17.08 -1.25 6.37
CA ASP A 595 16.78 -0.04 5.59
C ASP A 595 17.05 -0.28 4.11
N TYR A 596 16.21 0.28 3.24
CA TYR A 596 16.31 0.17 1.79
C TYR A 596 16.89 1.45 1.18
N LYS A 597 17.95 1.33 0.39
CA LYS A 597 18.59 2.45 -0.30
C LYS A 597 18.97 2.07 -1.73
N VAL A 598 18.49 2.83 -2.70
CA VAL A 598 18.91 2.66 -4.11
C VAL A 598 20.27 3.32 -4.32
N LEU A 599 21.20 2.59 -4.94
CA LEU A 599 22.51 3.10 -5.35
C LEU A 599 22.54 3.46 -6.84
N GLU A 600 21.95 2.62 -7.68
CA GLU A 600 21.87 2.81 -9.13
C GLU A 600 20.56 2.22 -9.66
N ALA A 601 19.88 2.93 -10.56
CA ALA A 601 18.66 2.49 -11.21
C ALA A 601 18.57 3.10 -12.61
N GLU A 602 19.34 2.54 -13.54
CA GLU A 602 19.48 3.04 -14.91
C GLU A 602 19.36 1.90 -15.91
N ASP A 603 18.65 2.16 -17.02
CA ASP A 603 18.23 1.15 -18.00
C ASP A 603 17.65 -0.11 -17.32
N GLY A 604 18.26 -1.28 -17.45
CA GLY A 604 17.84 -2.50 -16.73
C GLY A 604 18.66 -2.85 -15.49
N LEU A 605 19.65 -2.04 -15.14
CA LEU A 605 20.50 -2.29 -13.98
C LEU A 605 19.89 -1.65 -12.74
N LEU A 606 19.60 -2.49 -11.75
CA LEU A 606 19.16 -2.09 -10.43
C LEU A 606 20.20 -2.51 -9.40
N ILE A 607 20.71 -1.55 -8.63
CA ILE A 607 21.59 -1.78 -7.49
C ILE A 607 21.00 -1.09 -6.27
N PHE A 608 20.76 -1.85 -5.21
CA PHE A 608 20.29 -1.32 -3.94
C PHE A 608 20.96 -2.01 -2.75
N GLU A 609 20.95 -1.33 -1.60
CA GLU A 609 21.43 -1.86 -0.34
C GLU A 609 20.26 -2.12 0.61
N ARG A 610 20.38 -3.21 1.36
CA ARG A 610 19.64 -3.50 2.58
C ARG A 610 20.62 -3.43 3.74
N SER A 611 20.35 -2.60 4.74
CA SER A 611 21.32 -2.39 5.83
C SER A 611 20.69 -2.33 7.22
N THR A 612 21.39 -2.89 8.19
CA THR A 612 21.14 -2.70 9.62
C THR A 612 22.38 -2.12 10.26
N GLN A 613 22.38 -1.95 11.59
CA GLN A 613 23.61 -1.61 12.32
C GLN A 613 24.65 -2.73 12.29
N LYS A 614 24.26 -3.98 12.03
CA LYS A 614 25.15 -5.15 12.08
C LYS A 614 25.75 -5.50 10.73
N GLU A 615 24.99 -5.34 9.65
CA GLU A 615 25.36 -5.83 8.33
C GLU A 615 24.69 -5.04 7.19
N THR A 616 25.37 -5.03 6.04
CA THR A 616 24.87 -4.47 4.79
C THR A 616 24.94 -5.51 3.69
N THR A 617 23.87 -5.63 2.92
CA THR A 617 23.77 -6.50 1.76
C THR A 617 23.44 -5.66 0.53
N THR A 618 24.30 -5.72 -0.48
CA THR A 618 24.13 -5.06 -1.77
C THR A 618 23.52 -6.05 -2.75
N VAL A 619 22.43 -5.68 -3.40
CA VAL A 619 21.73 -6.50 -4.39
C VAL A 619 21.90 -5.85 -5.75
N VAL A 620 22.29 -6.65 -6.74
CA VAL A 620 22.56 -6.22 -8.11
C VAL A 620 21.69 -7.07 -9.02
N ILE A 621 20.92 -6.46 -9.92
CA ILE A 621 20.07 -7.17 -10.89
C ILE A 621 20.18 -6.49 -12.24
N ASN A 622 20.35 -7.28 -13.30
CA ASN A 622 20.30 -6.83 -14.68
C ASN A 622 19.12 -7.49 -15.41
N SER A 623 18.10 -6.70 -15.74
CA SER A 623 16.90 -7.17 -16.43
C SER A 623 17.06 -7.39 -17.94
N LYS A 624 18.16 -6.92 -18.54
CA LYS A 624 18.34 -6.92 -19.99
C LYS A 624 18.93 -8.22 -20.51
N ASN A 625 18.71 -8.45 -21.80
CA ASN A 625 19.31 -9.55 -22.55
C ASN A 625 20.78 -9.28 -22.96
N SER A 626 21.37 -8.20 -22.46
CA SER A 626 22.78 -7.84 -22.69
C SER A 626 23.45 -7.45 -21.36
N PRO A 627 24.76 -7.64 -21.22
CA PRO A 627 25.51 -7.14 -20.07
C PRO A 627 25.40 -5.61 -19.95
N ILE A 628 25.44 -5.09 -18.71
CA ILE A 628 25.43 -3.66 -18.42
C ILE A 628 26.65 -3.32 -17.57
N LYS A 629 27.32 -2.22 -17.90
CA LYS A 629 28.48 -1.74 -17.14
C LYS A 629 28.05 -0.93 -15.93
N THR A 630 28.82 -1.02 -14.86
CA THR A 630 28.66 -0.18 -13.66
C THR A 630 30.02 0.21 -13.11
N ASN A 631 30.08 1.36 -12.43
CA ASN A 631 31.29 1.88 -11.81
C ASN A 631 31.16 2.05 -10.28
N ILE A 632 30.04 1.62 -9.68
CA ILE A 632 29.79 1.82 -8.24
C ILE A 632 30.22 0.63 -7.38
N LEU A 633 30.37 -0.57 -7.97
CA LEU A 633 30.75 -1.80 -7.28
C LEU A 633 32.28 -1.97 -7.24
N ASN A 634 32.97 -1.04 -6.56
CA ASN A 634 34.42 -1.07 -6.38
C ASN A 634 34.82 -1.72 -5.04
N GLY A 635 35.86 -2.55 -5.06
CA GLY A 635 36.41 -3.24 -3.88
C GLY A 635 36.18 -4.75 -3.91
N GLU A 636 36.54 -5.43 -2.83
CA GLU A 636 36.33 -6.87 -2.69
C GLU A 636 34.95 -7.15 -2.09
N PHE A 637 34.20 -8.05 -2.72
CA PHE A 637 32.88 -8.49 -2.26
C PHE A 637 32.86 -10.00 -2.07
N LYS A 638 32.10 -10.46 -1.07
CA LYS A 638 31.64 -11.84 -0.99
C LYS A 638 30.29 -11.96 -1.71
N ASP A 639 30.20 -12.81 -2.73
CA ASP A 639 28.93 -13.22 -3.32
C ASP A 639 28.25 -14.22 -2.36
N LEU A 640 27.23 -13.74 -1.66
CA LEU A 640 26.46 -14.53 -0.69
C LEU A 640 25.61 -15.60 -1.34
N TYR A 641 25.30 -15.45 -2.63
CA TYR A 641 24.65 -16.51 -3.39
C TYR A 641 25.71 -17.54 -3.76
N ASN A 642 26.73 -17.23 -4.55
CA ASN A 642 27.66 -18.26 -5.04
C ASN A 642 28.71 -18.75 -4.02
N ASP A 643 28.86 -18.07 -2.88
CA ASP A 643 29.90 -18.25 -1.86
C ASP A 643 31.34 -18.01 -2.37
N ASP A 644 31.45 -17.15 -3.38
CA ASP A 644 32.72 -16.78 -4.03
C ASP A 644 33.16 -15.36 -3.65
N ILE A 645 34.45 -15.07 -3.83
CA ILE A 645 35.02 -13.73 -3.66
C ILE A 645 35.20 -13.08 -5.03
N ILE A 646 34.71 -11.85 -5.17
CA ILE A 646 34.74 -11.09 -6.42
C ILE A 646 35.50 -9.77 -6.19
N GLU A 647 36.51 -9.51 -7.01
CA GLU A 647 37.27 -8.26 -7.02
C GLU A 647 36.63 -7.24 -7.98
N GLY A 648 35.75 -6.40 -7.44
CA GLY A 648 35.04 -5.38 -8.19
C GLY A 648 34.08 -5.96 -9.25
N VAL A 649 33.05 -5.19 -9.59
CA VAL A 649 32.12 -5.56 -10.65
C VAL A 649 32.04 -4.38 -11.61
N THR A 650 32.63 -4.54 -12.79
CA THR A 650 32.62 -3.52 -13.86
C THR A 650 31.54 -3.79 -14.90
N GLU A 651 31.04 -5.02 -14.97
CA GLU A 651 30.01 -5.47 -15.89
C GLU A 651 29.13 -6.54 -15.23
N VAL A 652 27.82 -6.36 -15.30
CA VAL A 652 26.81 -7.28 -14.77
C VAL A 652 26.23 -8.10 -15.94
N PRO A 653 26.32 -9.43 -15.93
CA PRO A 653 25.84 -10.27 -17.03
C PRO A 653 24.36 -10.06 -17.36
N ALA A 654 23.98 -10.36 -18.60
CA ALA A 654 22.58 -10.35 -19.04
C ALA A 654 21.72 -11.29 -18.17
N LYS A 655 20.48 -10.90 -17.86
CA LYS A 655 19.51 -11.70 -17.10
C LYS A 655 20.13 -12.36 -15.87
N SER A 656 20.77 -11.56 -15.03
CA SER A 656 21.51 -12.06 -13.86
C SER A 656 21.23 -11.22 -12.63
N PHE A 657 21.61 -11.78 -11.48
CA PHE A 657 21.64 -11.07 -10.21
C PHE A 657 22.89 -11.46 -9.43
N MET A 658 23.30 -10.61 -8.49
CA MET A 658 24.34 -10.87 -7.50
C MET A 658 23.86 -10.37 -6.14
N ILE A 659 24.24 -11.07 -5.07
CA ILE A 659 23.95 -10.66 -3.70
C ILE A 659 25.28 -10.56 -2.97
N LEU A 660 25.69 -9.35 -2.67
CA LEU A 660 27.05 -9.03 -2.29
C LEU A 660 27.11 -8.53 -0.85
N GLU A 661 28.14 -8.94 -0.13
CA GLU A 661 28.58 -8.33 1.14
C GLU A 661 29.97 -7.76 0.92
N LYS A 662 30.15 -6.46 1.18
CA LYS A 662 31.45 -5.81 1.06
C LYS A 662 32.35 -6.28 2.20
N LYS A 663 33.58 -6.69 1.86
CA LYS A 663 34.58 -7.15 2.83
C LYS A 663 35.40 -6.02 3.45
#